data_AF-A0A7Y5PJ33-F1
#
_entry.id   AF-A0A7Y5PJ33-F1
#
_cell.length_a   1.000
_cell.length_b   1.000
_cell.length_c   1.000
_cell.angle_alpha   90.00
_cell.angle_beta   90.00
_cell.angle_gamma   90.00
#
_symmetry.space_group_name_H-M   'P 1'
#
loop_
_entity.id
_entity.type
_entity.pdbx_description
1 polymer ?
#
loop_
_entity_poly.entity_id
_entity_poly.type
_entity_poly.pdbx_seq_one_letter_code
_entity_poly.pdbx_strand_id
1 'polypeptide(L)'
;MATLTDTNPPSSGLLHIDALLDTGPGWNWLTPTRTTMYYTFSLGGVGAPETDRLTGAPTAFNVAQEAAATALLSYVASITGITFVLTGDGAAADLHFAAGNLTDPGFSGYCHWDYSWTADGSGNLTSYSADAYVFLDNVEWLAITTAPTLINGGHELLLHEIGHAMGLKHPFEGAVTLPTATDNTAYTLMSYTDVGGPYGNYGPYDIAALKYLYGGDGLGGALGLGGTAVYLVGSEGDDVLTGTAGDDVFEGAAGNDTISGGSGTGDVARYSGTASQYTITPRGGGAFVIGGPDGIDTLSAVEYARFADGLVALASAGANSPPTGSISISGSAAQGTAMTVISTLADADGLGTFGYRWQSSADGTTWADITGATASTYTPGETEVGLRIRVMVNYVDGSGFSESVTSPSTSPVANTNDPPTGAVVITGTVRQGFELTATPVVGDSDGLGVLTYQWQASTDGALWLDLAGATSTQFTPGADQVGKLVRVRVSYVDGRGQAESIASSATVPVIAANKSPTGTLAIEGTVAQGEALTVVPAIEDADGLGTLALRWQSSADGTAWFDIAGATGTTYTPGQSQVGQKLRVVANYTDELDTAEVFIGAETATVANRNDAPGGSLAITGTGSPRQGSQLTATNQITDADGLGAMSYRWQSSPDGTTWSDIEGATLTRYTPTEEQVGLRLRVTASYTDGYGAAETVSSAATQAIGNLNDVPAGSVAIAGLLYDSLVVTAVPALTDDDGLGTFEYVWQASPNGSAWAGIAGGTGASLTLASAQVGQFVRVLVRYVDGHGTTETVASATTGPVAAATLGTAGPDVLTGTAATDVINGLGGADRITGAGGNDLLYGGDGIDTAVYGGNRANYTVADGGASVTALAGSDGTDALQQFERLAFADQSVAFDLDGAAGTTARILGAVFGAASVGNTLYAGIGLGLLDAGSSNDALMQMALDARLGPGFSNDALVELLFNNLVGQGPSAEELAFWSGTLSSGQYTAVSLAWMAANLDFNTANIGLDGLADTGLAYLPYTPA
;
A
#
# COMPACT_ATOMS: atom_id res chain seq x y z
N MET A 1 -2.67 16.74 42.99
CA MET A 1 -3.69 15.66 43.11
C MET A 1 -3.84 15.07 41.73
N ALA A 2 -4.10 13.77 41.62
CA ALA A 2 -4.42 13.18 40.33
C ALA A 2 -5.73 13.78 39.79
N THR A 3 -5.81 13.87 38.47
CA THR A 3 -6.90 14.49 37.72
C THR A 3 -7.54 13.48 36.77
N LEU A 4 -8.67 13.86 36.17
CA LEU A 4 -9.40 13.01 35.23
C LEU A 4 -8.65 12.64 33.93
N THR A 5 -7.61 13.38 33.56
CA THR A 5 -6.73 12.98 32.45
C THR A 5 -5.72 11.92 32.85
N ASP A 6 -5.43 11.79 34.14
CA ASP A 6 -4.33 10.96 34.64
C ASP A 6 -4.76 9.51 34.85
N THR A 7 -6.05 9.17 34.73
CA THR A 7 -6.55 7.78 34.93
C THR A 7 -6.31 6.87 33.73
N ASN A 8 -6.00 7.43 32.56
CA ASN A 8 -5.50 6.67 31.42
C ASN A 8 -3.97 6.75 31.43
N PRO A 9 -3.25 5.64 31.21
CA PRO A 9 -1.81 5.68 31.07
C PRO A 9 -1.37 6.66 29.97
N PRO A 10 -0.48 7.62 30.26
CA PRO A 10 0.21 8.37 29.23
C PRO A 10 1.12 7.43 28.42
N SER A 11 1.45 7.85 27.19
CA SER A 11 2.46 7.17 26.37
C SER A 11 3.83 7.26 27.03
N SER A 12 4.51 6.12 27.15
CA SER A 12 5.92 6.02 27.57
C SER A 12 6.89 6.49 26.48
N GLY A 13 6.41 6.56 25.23
CA GLY A 13 7.24 6.77 24.04
C GLY A 13 7.83 5.48 23.46
N LEU A 14 7.69 4.35 24.16
CA LEU A 14 8.23 3.04 23.76
C LEU A 14 7.11 2.13 23.28
N LEU A 15 7.17 1.70 22.01
CA LEU A 15 6.10 0.93 21.37
C LEU A 15 5.78 -0.40 22.09
N HIS A 16 6.80 -1.06 22.64
CA HIS A 16 6.62 -2.34 23.35
C HIS A 16 5.93 -2.22 24.70
N ILE A 17 5.98 -1.04 25.32
CA ILE A 17 5.21 -0.70 26.52
C ILE A 17 3.80 -0.26 26.09
N ASP A 18 3.72 0.76 25.22
CA ASP A 18 2.45 1.42 24.88
C ASP A 18 1.44 0.49 24.15
N ALA A 19 1.93 -0.55 23.46
CA ALA A 19 1.07 -1.59 22.88
C ALA A 19 0.42 -2.52 23.91
N LEU A 20 0.83 -2.49 25.18
CA LEU A 20 0.30 -3.34 26.26
C LEU A 20 -0.50 -2.58 27.32
N LEU A 21 -0.54 -1.25 27.32
CA LEU A 21 -1.26 -0.48 28.36
C LEU A 21 -2.77 -0.42 28.11
N ASP A 22 -3.59 -0.68 29.14
CA ASP A 22 -5.05 -0.45 29.13
C ASP A 22 -5.46 0.75 30.02
N THR A 23 -6.70 1.20 29.83
CA THR A 23 -7.41 2.30 30.49
C THR A 23 -7.97 1.97 31.89
N GLY A 24 -7.65 0.79 32.43
CA GLY A 24 -8.06 0.33 33.76
C GLY A 24 -7.24 -0.90 34.17
N PRO A 25 -7.43 -1.45 35.37
CA PRO A 25 -8.36 -1.04 36.43
C PRO A 25 -7.93 0.20 37.25
N GLY A 26 -6.71 0.70 37.07
CA GLY A 26 -6.28 1.96 37.70
C GLY A 26 -5.93 1.85 39.19
N TRP A 27 -5.03 0.94 39.58
CA TRP A 27 -4.70 0.70 41.00
C TRP A 27 -3.99 1.84 41.73
N ASN A 28 -3.12 2.63 41.07
CA ASN A 28 -2.38 3.71 41.74
C ASN A 28 -3.25 4.90 42.19
N TRP A 29 -4.50 4.98 41.71
CA TRP A 29 -5.42 6.10 41.97
C TRP A 29 -6.39 5.82 43.12
N LEU A 30 -6.44 4.58 43.64
CA LEU A 30 -7.32 4.15 44.74
C LEU A 30 -7.37 5.13 45.93
N THR A 31 -8.57 5.36 46.47
CA THR A 31 -8.78 6.29 47.60
C THR A 31 -9.42 5.63 48.83
N PRO A 32 -8.88 5.85 50.05
CA PRO A 32 -7.59 6.48 50.35
C PRO A 32 -6.44 5.66 49.76
N THR A 33 -5.32 6.30 49.45
CA THR A 33 -4.14 5.64 48.86
C THR A 33 -3.64 4.50 49.73
N ARG A 34 -3.44 3.33 49.15
CA ARG A 34 -3.01 2.08 49.82
C ARG A 34 -1.74 1.56 49.15
N THR A 35 -0.78 1.11 49.95
CA THR A 35 0.43 0.40 49.50
C THR A 35 0.24 -1.12 49.46
N THR A 36 -1.01 -1.59 49.47
CA THR A 36 -1.37 -3.00 49.65
C THR A 36 -2.68 -3.29 48.95
N MET A 37 -2.65 -4.29 48.07
CA MET A 37 -3.84 -4.87 47.45
C MET A 37 -4.27 -6.11 48.22
N TYR A 38 -5.56 -6.32 48.32
CA TYR A 38 -6.18 -7.46 48.96
C TYR A 38 -6.74 -8.37 47.90
N TYR A 39 -6.57 -9.68 48.04
CA TYR A 39 -7.14 -10.65 47.11
C TYR A 39 -7.96 -11.70 47.85
N THR A 40 -8.93 -12.32 47.17
CA THR A 40 -9.76 -13.36 47.77
C THR A 40 -10.08 -14.52 46.82
N PHE A 41 -10.30 -15.69 47.41
CA PHE A 41 -10.93 -16.86 46.80
C PHE A 41 -12.39 -17.04 47.30
N SER A 42 -12.89 -16.08 48.08
CA SER A 42 -14.23 -16.10 48.69
C SER A 42 -15.27 -15.52 47.73
N LEU A 43 -16.34 -16.28 47.47
CA LEU A 43 -17.54 -15.79 46.77
C LEU A 43 -18.48 -14.98 47.69
N GLY A 44 -18.03 -14.59 48.88
CA GLY A 44 -18.86 -13.98 49.92
C GLY A 44 -18.52 -12.52 50.18
N GLY A 45 -19.46 -11.62 49.87
CA GLY A 45 -19.42 -10.20 50.25
C GLY A 45 -19.72 -9.24 49.10
N VAL A 46 -19.38 -9.64 47.87
CA VAL A 46 -19.57 -8.87 46.64
C VAL A 46 -20.66 -9.52 45.78
N GLY A 47 -21.35 -8.75 44.96
CA GLY A 47 -22.14 -9.33 43.86
C GLY A 47 -21.20 -9.94 42.83
N ALA A 48 -21.60 -11.01 42.14
CA ALA A 48 -20.90 -11.41 40.93
C ALA A 48 -20.96 -10.24 39.92
N PRO A 49 -19.87 -9.93 39.19
CA PRO A 49 -19.85 -8.80 38.26
C PRO A 49 -20.94 -8.95 37.18
N GLU A 50 -21.44 -7.83 36.65
CA GLU A 50 -22.41 -7.83 35.53
C GLU A 50 -21.71 -8.14 34.19
N THR A 51 -21.05 -9.30 34.12
CA THR A 51 -20.43 -9.83 32.90
C THR A 51 -21.39 -10.76 32.16
N ASP A 52 -21.43 -10.65 30.83
CA ASP A 52 -22.16 -11.57 29.96
C ASP A 52 -21.39 -12.88 29.70
N ARG A 53 -20.17 -13.03 30.24
CA ARG A 53 -19.24 -14.13 29.93
C ARG A 53 -19.34 -15.37 30.82
N LEU A 54 -20.23 -15.39 31.82
CA LEU A 54 -20.39 -16.53 32.74
C LEU A 54 -21.73 -17.25 32.56
N THR A 55 -21.69 -18.55 32.26
CA THR A 55 -22.89 -19.41 32.17
C THR A 55 -23.33 -19.86 33.57
N GLY A 56 -23.87 -18.94 34.36
CA GLY A 56 -24.40 -19.21 35.69
C GLY A 56 -23.50 -18.70 36.82
N ALA A 57 -23.65 -19.28 38.01
CA ALA A 57 -22.94 -18.78 39.20
C ALA A 57 -21.48 -19.27 39.24
N PRO A 58 -20.51 -18.39 39.58
CA PRO A 58 -19.13 -18.80 39.78
C PRO A 58 -18.98 -19.75 40.98
N THR A 59 -17.87 -20.47 40.98
CA THR A 59 -17.46 -21.45 42.00
C THR A 59 -16.12 -21.03 42.61
N ALA A 60 -15.88 -21.38 43.88
CA ALA A 60 -14.63 -21.02 44.54
C ALA A 60 -13.45 -21.77 43.90
N PHE A 61 -12.28 -21.12 43.84
CA PHE A 61 -11.04 -21.80 43.48
C PHE A 61 -10.79 -23.00 44.41
N ASN A 62 -10.24 -24.07 43.84
CA ASN A 62 -9.77 -25.22 44.62
C ASN A 62 -8.32 -25.00 45.07
N VAL A 63 -7.87 -25.77 46.06
CA VAL A 63 -6.54 -25.64 46.71
C VAL A 63 -5.36 -25.56 45.72
N ALA A 64 -5.42 -26.21 44.56
CA ALA A 64 -4.37 -26.11 43.54
C ALA A 64 -4.41 -24.77 42.78
N GLN A 65 -5.60 -24.24 42.50
CA GLN A 65 -5.80 -22.92 41.90
C GLN A 65 -5.45 -21.79 42.89
N GLU A 66 -5.87 -21.92 44.16
CA GLU A 66 -5.49 -21.00 45.25
C GLU A 66 -3.95 -20.92 45.40
N ALA A 67 -3.28 -22.07 45.40
CA ALA A 67 -1.82 -22.15 45.51
C ALA A 67 -1.11 -21.55 44.30
N ALA A 68 -1.61 -21.79 43.08
CA ALA A 68 -1.07 -21.21 41.86
C ALA A 68 -1.23 -19.68 41.84
N ALA A 69 -2.43 -19.16 42.10
CA ALA A 69 -2.69 -17.72 42.18
C ALA A 69 -1.83 -17.04 43.25
N THR A 70 -1.69 -17.65 44.43
CA THR A 70 -0.84 -17.14 45.53
C THR A 70 0.64 -17.09 45.10
N ALA A 71 1.14 -18.09 44.39
CA ALA A 71 2.51 -18.13 43.88
C ALA A 71 2.74 -17.09 42.78
N LEU A 72 1.78 -16.92 41.86
CA LEU A 72 1.85 -15.94 40.78
C LEU A 72 1.78 -14.51 41.31
N LEU A 73 0.87 -14.19 42.23
CA LEU A 73 0.84 -12.87 42.90
C LEU A 73 2.14 -12.58 43.66
N SER A 74 2.79 -13.60 44.23
CA SER A 74 4.12 -13.46 44.86
C SER A 74 5.23 -13.15 43.83
N TYR A 75 5.09 -13.63 42.60
CA TYR A 75 5.96 -13.28 41.48
C TYR A 75 5.68 -11.88 40.93
N VAL A 76 4.40 -11.51 40.73
CA VAL A 76 4.00 -10.16 40.30
C VAL A 76 4.45 -9.10 41.31
N ALA A 77 4.35 -9.37 42.62
CA ALA A 77 4.90 -8.52 43.68
C ALA A 77 6.41 -8.22 43.50
N SER A 78 7.17 -9.18 42.96
CA SER A 78 8.62 -9.02 42.72
C SER A 78 8.96 -8.14 41.50
N ILE A 79 7.98 -7.86 40.64
CA ILE A 79 8.09 -6.96 39.48
C ILE A 79 7.53 -5.57 39.83
N THR A 80 6.35 -5.54 40.47
CA THR A 80 5.58 -4.31 40.70
C THR A 80 5.84 -3.65 42.06
N GLY A 81 6.47 -4.34 43.01
CA GLY A 81 6.61 -3.89 44.40
C GLY A 81 5.32 -3.98 45.23
N ILE A 82 4.18 -4.34 44.60
CA ILE A 82 2.87 -4.35 45.26
C ILE A 82 2.80 -5.46 46.30
N THR A 83 2.39 -5.11 47.52
CA THR A 83 2.10 -6.09 48.58
C THR A 83 0.69 -6.65 48.38
N PHE A 84 0.57 -7.93 48.02
CA PHE A 84 -0.71 -8.65 47.94
C PHE A 84 -1.03 -9.41 49.24
N VAL A 85 -2.24 -9.24 49.78
CA VAL A 85 -2.69 -9.87 51.04
C VAL A 85 -3.99 -10.64 50.87
N LEU A 86 -4.01 -11.91 51.21
CA LEU A 86 -5.23 -12.73 51.19
C LEU A 86 -6.22 -12.26 52.26
N THR A 87 -7.46 -11.97 51.86
CA THR A 87 -8.61 -11.68 52.74
C THR A 87 -9.71 -12.73 52.60
N GLY A 88 -10.39 -13.03 53.71
CA GLY A 88 -11.62 -13.83 53.73
C GLY A 88 -12.91 -12.99 53.63
N ASP A 89 -12.80 -11.66 53.71
CA ASP A 89 -13.89 -10.72 53.46
C ASP A 89 -13.78 -10.22 52.02
N GLY A 90 -14.70 -10.66 51.15
CA GLY A 90 -14.71 -10.28 49.75
C GLY A 90 -15.02 -8.79 49.55
N ALA A 91 -15.81 -8.17 50.42
CA ALA A 91 -16.13 -6.73 50.33
C ALA A 91 -14.95 -5.82 50.71
N ALA A 92 -13.78 -6.38 50.97
CA ALA A 92 -12.52 -5.68 51.23
C ALA A 92 -11.36 -6.17 50.34
N ALA A 93 -11.64 -7.03 49.35
CA ALA A 93 -10.69 -7.48 48.33
C ALA A 93 -10.74 -6.56 47.11
N ASP A 94 -9.57 -6.30 46.53
CA ASP A 94 -9.40 -5.57 45.27
C ASP A 94 -9.31 -6.56 44.08
N LEU A 95 -8.78 -7.78 44.32
CA LEU A 95 -8.72 -8.88 43.33
C LEU A 95 -9.56 -10.09 43.77
N HIS A 96 -10.41 -10.58 42.88
CA HIS A 96 -11.32 -11.70 43.13
C HIS A 96 -11.00 -12.88 42.20
N PHE A 97 -10.72 -14.04 42.77
CA PHE A 97 -10.31 -15.24 42.01
C PHE A 97 -11.34 -16.36 42.14
N ALA A 98 -11.95 -16.76 41.03
CA ALA A 98 -13.02 -17.77 41.01
C ALA A 98 -13.00 -18.62 39.73
N ALA A 99 -13.58 -19.82 39.78
CA ALA A 99 -13.70 -20.69 38.62
C ALA A 99 -15.15 -20.71 38.11
N GLY A 100 -15.38 -20.73 36.81
CA GLY A 100 -16.73 -20.68 36.22
C GLY A 100 -16.88 -21.54 34.98
N ASN A 101 -18.05 -21.50 34.35
CA ASN A 101 -18.22 -21.88 32.95
C ASN A 101 -18.23 -20.60 32.12
N LEU A 102 -17.33 -20.48 31.13
CA LEU A 102 -17.32 -19.33 30.24
C LEU A 102 -18.28 -19.53 29.06
N THR A 103 -18.97 -18.48 28.60
CA THR A 103 -20.03 -18.60 27.59
C THR A 103 -19.55 -18.95 26.18
N ASP A 104 -18.27 -18.74 25.89
CA ASP A 104 -17.64 -19.20 24.65
C ASP A 104 -16.65 -20.34 25.01
N PRO A 105 -16.79 -21.54 24.44
CA PRO A 105 -15.89 -22.66 24.71
C PRO A 105 -14.44 -22.41 24.24
N GLY A 106 -14.20 -21.35 23.46
CA GLY A 106 -12.86 -20.89 23.09
C GLY A 106 -12.10 -20.17 24.21
N PHE A 107 -12.78 -19.66 25.25
CA PHE A 107 -12.12 -18.99 26.37
C PHE A 107 -11.75 -19.99 27.48
N SER A 108 -10.47 -19.98 27.86
CA SER A 108 -9.93 -20.82 28.93
C SER A 108 -9.77 -20.07 30.26
N GLY A 109 -9.59 -18.76 30.18
CA GLY A 109 -9.69 -17.79 31.27
C GLY A 109 -10.47 -16.55 30.80
N TYR A 110 -10.76 -15.66 31.75
CA TYR A 110 -11.30 -14.33 31.47
C TYR A 110 -11.13 -13.40 32.67
N CYS A 111 -10.55 -12.23 32.45
CA CYS A 111 -10.50 -11.14 33.42
C CYS A 111 -11.54 -10.06 33.11
N HIS A 112 -12.26 -9.61 34.13
CA HIS A 112 -13.12 -8.43 34.10
C HIS A 112 -12.63 -7.42 35.15
N TRP A 113 -12.83 -6.13 34.92
CA TRP A 113 -12.64 -5.12 35.97
C TRP A 113 -13.68 -4.01 35.91
N ASP A 114 -14.06 -3.55 37.10
CA ASP A 114 -14.94 -2.40 37.32
C ASP A 114 -14.15 -1.30 38.04
N TYR A 115 -14.38 -0.05 37.68
CA TYR A 115 -13.87 1.09 38.45
C TYR A 115 -14.90 2.23 38.50
N SER A 116 -14.82 3.03 39.56
CA SER A 116 -15.66 4.21 39.74
C SER A 116 -14.91 5.31 40.49
N TRP A 117 -15.17 6.56 40.11
CA TRP A 117 -14.50 7.73 40.66
C TRP A 117 -15.45 8.90 40.89
N THR A 118 -15.03 9.84 41.72
CA THR A 118 -15.62 11.19 41.81
C THR A 118 -14.52 12.22 41.64
N ALA A 119 -14.87 13.39 41.10
CA ALA A 119 -13.94 14.50 40.93
C ALA A 119 -14.58 15.83 41.39
N ASP A 120 -13.73 16.79 41.76
CA ASP A 120 -14.15 18.15 42.10
C ASP A 120 -14.51 18.99 40.86
N GLY A 121 -15.02 20.20 41.09
CA GLY A 121 -15.36 21.16 40.03
C GLY A 121 -14.17 21.73 39.24
N SER A 122 -12.95 21.21 39.46
CA SER A 122 -11.73 21.51 38.70
C SER A 122 -11.10 20.25 38.07
N GLY A 123 -11.75 19.08 38.20
CA GLY A 123 -11.31 17.82 37.60
C GLY A 123 -10.29 17.03 38.43
N ASN A 124 -10.00 17.42 39.68
CA ASN A 124 -9.18 16.62 40.59
C ASN A 124 -9.99 15.44 41.13
N LEU A 125 -9.41 14.25 41.17
CA LEU A 125 -10.04 13.06 41.76
C LEU A 125 -10.23 13.24 43.28
N THR A 126 -11.47 13.07 43.73
CA THR A 126 -11.89 13.09 45.14
C THR A 126 -12.22 11.70 45.69
N SER A 127 -12.51 10.74 44.82
CA SER A 127 -12.49 9.31 45.15
C SER A 127 -12.19 8.47 43.91
N TYR A 128 -11.62 7.28 44.11
CA TYR A 128 -11.43 6.23 43.12
C TYR A 128 -11.52 4.87 43.84
N SER A 129 -12.24 3.92 43.24
CA SER A 129 -12.39 2.54 43.70
C SER A 129 -12.40 1.63 42.48
N ALA A 130 -11.76 0.47 42.59
CA ALA A 130 -11.71 -0.53 41.52
C ALA A 130 -11.73 -1.95 42.09
N ASP A 131 -12.22 -2.88 41.29
CA ASP A 131 -12.32 -4.32 41.56
C ASP A 131 -11.95 -5.06 40.27
N ALA A 132 -11.13 -6.11 40.34
CA ALA A 132 -10.86 -6.99 39.21
C ALA A 132 -11.15 -8.46 39.55
N TYR A 133 -11.73 -9.18 38.59
CA TYR A 133 -12.24 -10.54 38.73
C TYR A 133 -11.55 -11.44 37.71
N VAL A 134 -10.71 -12.36 38.19
CA VAL A 134 -10.02 -13.36 37.37
C VAL A 134 -10.79 -14.67 37.42
N PHE A 135 -11.30 -15.07 36.25
CA PHE A 135 -11.99 -16.34 36.05
C PHE A 135 -11.12 -17.35 35.29
N LEU A 136 -11.16 -18.60 35.74
CA LEU A 136 -10.71 -19.75 34.95
C LEU A 136 -11.91 -20.61 34.57
N ASP A 137 -12.02 -21.03 33.31
CA ASP A 137 -13.06 -21.99 32.91
C ASP A 137 -12.79 -23.37 33.52
N ASN A 138 -13.80 -23.98 34.13
CA ASN A 138 -13.72 -25.28 34.78
C ASN A 138 -14.63 -26.35 34.16
N VAL A 139 -15.08 -26.17 32.92
CA VAL A 139 -15.92 -27.16 32.23
C VAL A 139 -15.27 -27.64 30.94
N GLU A 140 -15.01 -26.73 30.00
CA GLU A 140 -14.36 -27.02 28.72
C GLU A 140 -12.83 -27.16 28.89
N TRP A 141 -12.20 -26.29 29.68
CA TRP A 141 -10.75 -26.21 29.91
C TRP A 141 -10.28 -26.82 31.24
N LEU A 142 -11.18 -27.55 31.92
CA LEU A 142 -10.95 -28.28 33.18
C LEU A 142 -9.58 -29.01 33.25
N ALA A 143 -9.11 -29.58 32.14
CA ALA A 143 -7.85 -30.33 32.05
C ALA A 143 -6.59 -29.50 32.38
N ILE A 144 -6.62 -28.19 32.14
CA ILE A 144 -5.50 -27.28 32.43
C ILE A 144 -5.77 -26.41 33.66
N THR A 145 -7.02 -26.00 33.88
CA THR A 145 -7.42 -25.07 34.93
C THR A 145 -7.65 -25.70 36.30
N THR A 146 -7.97 -27.00 36.40
CA THR A 146 -8.20 -27.66 37.70
C THR A 146 -6.96 -27.64 38.59
N ALA A 147 -5.79 -27.86 37.99
CA ALA A 147 -4.51 -27.82 38.65
C ALA A 147 -3.53 -27.06 37.75
N PRO A 148 -3.50 -25.72 37.86
CA PRO A 148 -2.62 -24.88 37.05
C PRO A 148 -1.15 -25.23 37.30
N THR A 149 -0.43 -25.62 36.25
CA THR A 149 1.02 -25.87 36.29
C THR A 149 1.66 -25.41 34.99
N LEU A 150 2.99 -25.29 34.99
CA LEU A 150 3.75 -24.99 33.78
C LEU A 150 3.62 -26.10 32.72
N ILE A 151 3.47 -27.37 33.15
CA ILE A 151 3.48 -28.53 32.24
C ILE A 151 2.17 -28.64 31.44
N ASN A 152 1.06 -28.12 31.96
CA ASN A 152 -0.24 -28.12 31.29
C ASN A 152 -0.71 -26.73 30.83
N GLY A 153 0.15 -25.71 30.80
CA GLY A 153 -0.19 -24.35 30.36
C GLY A 153 -1.10 -23.55 31.32
N GLY A 154 -1.78 -24.18 32.27
CA GLY A 154 -2.69 -23.49 33.19
C GLY A 154 -2.00 -22.42 34.06
N HIS A 155 -0.70 -22.55 34.32
CA HIS A 155 0.11 -21.53 35.01
C HIS A 155 0.29 -20.26 34.17
N GLU A 156 0.58 -20.42 32.89
CA GLU A 156 0.77 -19.34 31.92
C GLU A 156 -0.55 -18.59 31.69
N LEU A 157 -1.64 -19.34 31.49
CA LEU A 157 -3.00 -18.81 31.42
C LEU A 157 -3.38 -17.98 32.66
N LEU A 158 -3.17 -18.51 33.86
CA LEU A 158 -3.50 -17.76 35.08
C LEU A 158 -2.61 -16.52 35.26
N LEU A 159 -1.39 -16.51 34.72
CA LEU A 159 -0.50 -15.35 34.71
C LEU A 159 -0.91 -14.30 33.65
N HIS A 160 -1.44 -14.73 32.51
CA HIS A 160 -2.06 -13.88 31.49
C HIS A 160 -3.29 -13.15 32.06
N GLU A 161 -4.21 -13.85 32.71
CA GLU A 161 -5.39 -13.20 33.34
C GLU A 161 -5.00 -12.26 34.49
N ILE A 162 -3.94 -12.57 35.23
CA ILE A 162 -3.37 -11.63 36.21
C ILE A 162 -2.76 -10.41 35.51
N GLY A 163 -2.26 -10.53 34.27
CA GLY A 163 -1.77 -9.43 33.47
C GLY A 163 -2.88 -8.41 33.17
N HIS A 164 -4.04 -8.90 32.72
CA HIS A 164 -5.26 -8.10 32.61
C HIS A 164 -5.69 -7.48 33.94
N ALA A 165 -5.70 -8.25 35.04
CA ALA A 165 -6.02 -7.72 36.37
C ALA A 165 -5.01 -6.66 36.87
N MET A 166 -3.82 -6.58 36.28
CA MET A 166 -2.82 -5.55 36.52
C MET A 166 -2.82 -4.42 35.47
N GLY A 167 -3.75 -4.42 34.52
CA GLY A 167 -3.95 -3.35 33.52
C GLY A 167 -3.15 -3.50 32.22
N LEU A 168 -2.78 -4.74 31.86
CA LEU A 168 -2.27 -5.06 30.53
C LEU A 168 -3.42 -5.44 29.57
N LYS A 169 -3.37 -4.98 28.32
CA LYS A 169 -4.25 -5.42 27.23
C LYS A 169 -3.52 -6.35 26.26
N HIS A 170 -4.25 -6.96 25.32
CA HIS A 170 -3.64 -7.71 24.24
C HIS A 170 -2.82 -6.78 23.30
N PRO A 171 -1.67 -7.24 22.79
CA PRO A 171 -0.78 -6.45 21.93
C PRO A 171 -1.34 -6.14 20.54
N PHE A 172 -2.44 -6.78 20.14
CA PHE A 172 -3.14 -6.56 18.87
C PHE A 172 -4.43 -5.73 18.99
N GLU A 173 -4.77 -5.25 20.20
CA GLU A 173 -6.00 -4.50 20.46
C GLU A 173 -5.77 -2.98 20.56
N GLY A 174 -6.79 -2.20 20.18
CA GLY A 174 -6.76 -0.73 20.28
C GLY A 174 -6.02 -0.05 19.12
N ALA A 175 -5.45 1.13 19.39
CA ALA A 175 -4.82 1.99 18.38
C ALA A 175 -3.29 1.89 18.33
N VAL A 176 -2.67 1.29 19.35
CA VAL A 176 -1.22 1.02 19.43
C VAL A 176 -1.05 -0.48 19.64
N THR A 177 -0.36 -1.11 18.70
CA THR A 177 -0.23 -2.57 18.60
C THR A 177 1.19 -2.99 18.25
N LEU A 178 1.61 -4.19 18.66
CA LEU A 178 2.93 -4.73 18.31
C LEU A 178 3.01 -5.13 16.82
N PRO A 179 4.20 -5.08 16.21
CA PRO A 179 4.47 -5.76 14.94
C PRO A 179 4.39 -7.28 15.09
N THR A 180 3.93 -7.99 14.05
CA THR A 180 3.78 -9.47 14.04
C THR A 180 5.07 -10.26 14.34
N ALA A 181 6.25 -9.63 14.28
CA ALA A 181 7.51 -10.26 14.67
C ALA A 181 7.71 -10.37 16.19
N THR A 182 7.06 -9.50 16.97
CA THR A 182 7.16 -9.43 18.44
C THR A 182 5.82 -9.58 19.15
N ASP A 183 4.70 -9.56 18.43
CA ASP A 183 3.41 -10.08 18.90
C ASP A 183 3.47 -11.62 18.98
N ASN A 184 4.08 -12.14 20.05
CA ASN A 184 4.12 -13.56 20.41
C ASN A 184 4.57 -13.79 21.87
N THR A 185 4.27 -14.98 22.40
CA THR A 185 4.48 -15.33 23.82
C THR A 185 5.94 -15.30 24.29
N ALA A 186 6.92 -15.25 23.38
CA ALA A 186 8.32 -15.03 23.74
C ALA A 186 8.64 -13.59 24.21
N TYR A 187 7.84 -12.60 23.81
CA TYR A 187 8.02 -11.19 24.19
C TYR A 187 6.95 -10.70 25.19
N THR A 188 5.70 -11.17 25.02
CA THR A 188 4.56 -10.83 25.89
C THR A 188 3.59 -12.02 26.00
N LEU A 189 3.30 -12.44 27.23
CA LEU A 189 2.29 -13.47 27.52
C LEU A 189 0.88 -13.00 27.16
N MET A 190 0.66 -11.70 26.93
CA MET A 190 -0.61 -11.15 26.44
C MET A 190 -0.85 -11.44 24.95
N SER A 191 0.10 -12.01 24.21
CA SER A 191 -0.13 -12.43 22.82
C SER A 191 -0.90 -13.75 22.72
N TYR A 192 -1.71 -13.90 21.66
CA TYR A 192 -2.33 -15.16 21.25
C TYR A 192 -1.43 -15.98 20.27
N THR A 193 -0.24 -15.49 19.94
CA THR A 193 0.69 -16.18 19.04
C THR A 193 1.71 -17.00 19.84
N ASP A 194 1.42 -18.29 20.01
CA ASP A 194 2.32 -19.22 20.71
C ASP A 194 3.68 -19.38 20.00
N VAL A 195 4.77 -19.02 20.67
CA VAL A 195 6.13 -19.28 20.21
C VAL A 195 6.92 -20.03 21.29
N GLY A 196 7.16 -21.32 21.06
CA GLY A 196 7.95 -22.17 21.96
C GLY A 196 7.08 -23.18 22.72
N GLY A 197 6.98 -23.00 24.03
CA GLY A 197 6.15 -23.80 24.94
C GLY A 197 5.98 -23.04 26.26
N PRO A 198 5.08 -23.50 27.16
CA PRO A 198 4.53 -22.64 28.21
C PRO A 198 5.56 -21.91 29.06
N TYR A 199 5.33 -20.61 29.25
CA TYR A 199 6.18 -19.69 29.98
C TYR A 199 5.79 -19.64 31.47
N GLY A 200 6.81 -19.76 32.34
CA GLY A 200 6.62 -19.72 33.80
C GLY A 200 6.65 -18.31 34.40
N ASN A 201 7.00 -17.33 33.58
CA ASN A 201 7.30 -15.95 33.90
C ASN A 201 6.72 -15.06 32.79
N TYR A 202 6.47 -13.80 33.11
CA TYR A 202 6.19 -12.76 32.11
C TYR A 202 7.36 -12.56 31.13
N GLY A 203 7.04 -12.12 29.93
CA GLY A 203 8.01 -11.76 28.89
C GLY A 203 8.65 -10.39 29.15
N PRO A 204 9.70 -10.01 28.40
CA PRO A 204 10.38 -8.72 28.55
C PRO A 204 9.44 -7.52 28.46
N TYR A 205 8.44 -7.56 27.56
CA TYR A 205 7.54 -6.42 27.33
C TYR A 205 6.45 -6.30 28.41
N ASP A 206 5.93 -7.43 28.91
CA ASP A 206 5.05 -7.46 30.09
C ASP A 206 5.75 -6.85 31.31
N ILE A 207 7.02 -7.22 31.54
CA ILE A 207 7.85 -6.72 32.64
C ILE A 207 8.12 -5.22 32.46
N ALA A 208 8.37 -4.75 31.24
CA ALA A 208 8.54 -3.33 30.93
C ALA A 208 7.26 -2.53 31.22
N ALA A 209 6.11 -3.01 30.75
CA ALA A 209 4.82 -2.36 30.98
C ALA A 209 4.43 -2.34 32.48
N LEU A 210 4.60 -3.45 33.21
CA LEU A 210 4.32 -3.50 34.65
C LEU A 210 5.24 -2.62 35.49
N LYS A 211 6.51 -2.43 35.08
CA LYS A 211 7.42 -1.45 35.69
C LYS A 211 7.01 -0.01 35.38
N TYR A 212 6.59 0.28 34.16
CA TYR A 212 6.08 1.61 33.81
C TYR A 212 4.80 1.96 34.60
N LEU A 213 3.91 0.99 34.78
CA LEU A 213 2.69 1.14 35.58
C LEU A 213 2.99 1.34 37.08
N TYR A 214 3.86 0.50 37.68
CA TYR A 214 3.94 0.34 39.15
C TYR A 214 5.32 0.60 39.78
N GLY A 215 6.31 1.03 39.01
CA GLY A 215 7.61 1.48 39.52
C GLY A 215 8.53 0.42 40.14
N GLY A 216 8.01 -0.75 40.50
CA GLY A 216 8.75 -1.75 41.28
C GLY A 216 8.85 -1.41 42.78
N ASP A 217 8.35 -0.25 43.21
CA ASP A 217 8.25 0.19 44.61
C ASP A 217 6.81 0.16 45.16
N GLY A 218 5.80 -0.09 44.31
CA GLY A 218 4.44 -0.48 44.70
C GLY A 218 3.36 0.56 44.42
N LEU A 219 2.13 0.26 44.85
CA LEU A 219 0.99 1.16 44.61
C LEU A 219 1.20 2.54 45.21
N GLY A 220 1.12 3.57 44.36
CA GLY A 220 1.37 4.96 44.74
C GLY A 220 2.82 5.23 45.15
N GLY A 221 3.77 4.48 44.57
CA GLY A 221 5.20 4.68 44.73
C GLY A 221 5.73 6.03 44.23
N ALA A 222 7.04 6.23 44.36
CA ALA A 222 7.72 7.36 43.75
C ALA A 222 7.90 7.14 42.24
N LEU A 223 8.04 5.88 41.81
CA LEU A 223 8.21 5.45 40.42
C LEU A 223 6.87 4.98 39.82
N GLY A 224 6.67 5.22 38.53
CA GLY A 224 5.50 4.75 37.78
C GLY A 224 4.30 5.72 37.83
N LEU A 225 3.12 5.25 37.42
CA LEU A 225 2.01 6.15 37.12
C LEU A 225 1.41 6.82 38.36
N GLY A 226 1.40 8.15 38.36
CA GLY A 226 1.00 8.97 39.50
C GLY A 226 2.12 9.26 40.50
N GLY A 227 3.31 8.66 40.31
CA GLY A 227 4.53 9.00 41.02
C GLY A 227 5.15 10.33 40.55
N THR A 228 6.37 10.61 41.02
CA THR A 228 7.18 11.76 40.58
C THR A 228 8.29 11.39 39.60
N ALA A 229 8.52 10.09 39.41
CA ALA A 229 9.59 9.50 38.60
C ALA A 229 9.05 8.31 37.79
N VAL A 230 9.81 7.81 36.82
CA VAL A 230 9.48 6.67 35.96
C VAL A 230 10.48 5.53 36.09
N TYR A 231 10.00 4.30 35.89
CA TYR A 231 10.85 3.16 35.56
C TYR A 231 10.64 2.84 34.09
N LEU A 232 11.67 3.01 33.27
CA LEU A 232 11.65 2.69 31.84
C LEU A 232 12.57 1.50 31.54
N VAL A 233 12.11 0.64 30.63
CA VAL A 233 12.85 -0.54 30.15
C VAL A 233 12.83 -0.54 28.63
N GLY A 234 14.01 -0.55 28.01
CA GLY A 234 14.19 -0.63 26.56
C GLY A 234 13.90 -2.02 25.98
N SER A 235 14.33 -2.21 24.74
CA SER A 235 14.18 -3.44 23.96
C SER A 235 15.54 -4.13 23.72
N GLU A 236 15.64 -5.01 22.72
CA GLU A 236 16.93 -5.56 22.25
C GLU A 236 17.47 -4.78 21.04
N GLY A 237 17.29 -3.45 21.04
CA GLY A 237 17.75 -2.52 20.01
C GLY A 237 18.19 -1.17 20.59
N ASP A 238 18.71 -0.29 19.74
CA ASP A 238 19.19 1.05 20.15
C ASP A 238 18.01 1.96 20.57
N ASP A 239 17.79 2.14 21.88
CA ASP A 239 16.63 2.83 22.45
C ASP A 239 16.94 4.25 22.98
N VAL A 240 15.89 5.06 23.13
CA VAL A 240 15.96 6.45 23.64
C VAL A 240 15.10 6.60 24.89
N LEU A 241 15.76 6.69 26.04
CA LEU A 241 15.16 6.67 27.37
C LEU A 241 15.23 8.06 28.00
N THR A 242 14.06 8.70 28.13
CA THR A 242 13.94 10.07 28.67
C THR A 242 13.20 10.07 30.00
N GLY A 243 13.87 10.60 31.02
CA GLY A 243 13.36 10.80 32.36
C GLY A 243 12.50 12.06 32.55
N THR A 244 12.29 12.40 33.80
CA THR A 244 11.32 13.37 34.31
C THR A 244 12.03 14.49 35.09
N ALA A 245 11.59 14.74 36.32
CA ALA A 245 12.22 15.63 37.30
C ALA A 245 12.23 15.01 38.72
N GLY A 246 11.87 13.74 38.84
CA GLY A 246 12.15 12.91 40.03
C GLY A 246 13.45 12.14 39.86
N ASP A 247 13.70 11.19 40.75
CA ASP A 247 14.85 10.27 40.66
C ASP A 247 14.39 8.99 39.94
N ASP A 248 14.69 8.88 38.63
CA ASP A 248 14.20 7.84 37.72
C ASP A 248 15.08 6.57 37.69
N VAL A 249 14.52 5.49 37.11
CA VAL A 249 15.23 4.22 36.90
C VAL A 249 15.15 3.76 35.45
N PHE A 250 16.30 3.45 34.85
CA PHE A 250 16.42 3.03 33.46
C PHE A 250 17.07 1.65 33.35
N GLU A 251 16.51 0.77 32.52
CA GLU A 251 17.16 -0.45 32.02
C GLU A 251 17.18 -0.40 30.50
N GLY A 252 18.34 -0.13 29.88
CA GLY A 252 18.50 -0.15 28.42
C GLY A 252 18.17 -1.51 27.79
N ALA A 253 18.56 -2.56 28.51
CA ALA A 253 18.59 -3.96 28.08
C ALA A 253 19.74 -4.27 27.11
N ALA A 254 19.55 -4.27 25.79
CA ALA A 254 20.62 -4.59 24.85
C ALA A 254 20.60 -3.70 23.60
N GLY A 255 21.51 -2.73 23.52
CA GLY A 255 21.49 -1.66 22.52
C GLY A 255 22.67 -0.71 22.65
N ASN A 256 22.63 0.42 21.93
CA ASN A 256 23.57 1.53 22.13
C ASN A 256 22.78 2.75 22.63
N ASP A 257 22.33 2.67 23.89
CA ASP A 257 21.17 3.44 24.34
C ASP A 257 21.50 4.89 24.69
N THR A 258 20.51 5.76 24.50
CA THR A 258 20.61 7.17 24.91
C THR A 258 19.73 7.41 26.12
N ILE A 259 20.35 7.59 27.29
CA ILE A 259 19.67 7.72 28.59
C ILE A 259 19.83 9.14 29.12
N SER A 260 18.72 9.78 29.49
CA SER A 260 18.71 11.10 30.11
C SER A 260 17.78 11.15 31.33
N GLY A 261 18.31 11.21 32.56
CA GLY A 261 17.51 11.31 33.79
C GLY A 261 16.82 12.67 34.00
N GLY A 262 17.25 13.69 33.25
CA GLY A 262 16.57 14.98 33.19
C GLY A 262 17.01 15.92 34.31
N SER A 263 16.36 15.87 35.47
CA SER A 263 16.65 16.79 36.59
C SER A 263 16.49 16.20 38.00
N GLY A 264 16.55 14.87 38.11
CA GLY A 264 16.75 14.19 39.38
C GLY A 264 18.12 14.48 40.00
N THR A 265 18.38 13.81 41.13
CA THR A 265 19.69 13.74 41.79
C THR A 265 20.02 12.33 42.32
N GLY A 266 19.11 11.38 42.08
CA GLY A 266 19.18 9.98 42.42
C GLY A 266 19.10 9.06 41.21
N ASP A 267 19.15 9.59 39.99
CA ASP A 267 18.87 8.88 38.74
C ASP A 267 19.77 7.64 38.54
N VAL A 268 19.16 6.49 38.18
CA VAL A 268 19.84 5.19 38.13
C VAL A 268 19.72 4.51 36.76
N ALA A 269 20.83 4.46 36.02
CA ALA A 269 20.97 3.52 34.89
C ALA A 269 21.38 2.12 35.42
N ARG A 270 20.70 1.07 34.97
CA ARG A 270 20.88 -0.32 35.44
C ARG A 270 21.43 -1.23 34.33
N TYR A 271 22.36 -2.09 34.73
CA TYR A 271 23.15 -2.97 33.86
C TYR A 271 23.04 -4.44 34.28
N SER A 272 23.13 -5.37 33.31
CA SER A 272 22.88 -6.80 33.54
C SER A 272 24.06 -7.52 34.20
N GLY A 273 25.30 -7.12 33.89
CA GLY A 273 26.54 -7.72 34.38
C GLY A 273 27.16 -7.01 35.58
N THR A 274 28.34 -7.47 36.00
CA THR A 274 29.12 -6.85 37.09
C THR A 274 29.90 -5.63 36.60
N ALA A 275 30.18 -4.66 37.47
CA ALA A 275 30.86 -3.42 37.13
C ALA A 275 32.23 -3.64 36.46
N SER A 276 32.91 -4.74 36.78
CA SER A 276 34.17 -5.15 36.15
C SER A 276 34.07 -5.51 34.66
N GLN A 277 32.86 -5.67 34.12
CA GLN A 277 32.61 -5.97 32.70
C GLN A 277 32.41 -4.71 31.85
N TYR A 278 32.27 -3.53 32.47
CA TYR A 278 31.93 -2.27 31.78
C TYR A 278 33.05 -1.23 31.92
N THR A 279 33.13 -0.34 30.93
CA THR A 279 34.06 0.79 30.90
C THR A 279 33.28 2.10 31.03
N ILE A 280 33.32 2.72 32.21
CA ILE A 280 32.68 4.02 32.49
C ILE A 280 33.63 5.14 32.09
N THR A 281 33.23 5.98 31.13
CA THR A 281 34.04 7.05 30.55
C THR A 281 33.35 8.41 30.70
N PRO A 282 33.83 9.34 31.55
CA PRO A 282 33.28 10.69 31.63
C PRO A 282 33.58 11.47 30.34
N ARG A 283 32.56 12.14 29.79
CA ARG A 283 32.69 13.01 28.60
C ARG A 283 32.72 14.51 28.94
N GLY A 284 32.60 14.86 30.21
CA GLY A 284 32.51 16.24 30.69
C GLY A 284 31.06 16.74 30.74
N GLY A 285 30.84 17.87 31.42
CA GLY A 285 29.49 18.44 31.58
C GLY A 285 28.49 17.58 32.37
N GLY A 286 28.95 16.56 33.09
CA GLY A 286 28.09 15.58 33.77
C GLY A 286 27.66 14.38 32.91
N ALA A 287 28.07 14.32 31.64
CA ALA A 287 27.77 13.19 30.77
C ALA A 287 28.81 12.07 30.88
N PHE A 288 28.35 10.83 30.71
CA PHE A 288 29.15 9.60 30.74
C PHE A 288 28.84 8.72 29.52
N VAL A 289 29.75 7.82 29.18
CA VAL A 289 29.48 6.67 28.31
C VAL A 289 29.87 5.41 29.03
N ILE A 290 29.01 4.39 28.98
CA ILE A 290 29.21 3.10 29.63
C ILE A 290 29.16 2.02 28.55
N GLY A 291 30.31 1.37 28.28
CA GLY A 291 30.40 0.29 27.29
C GLY A 291 30.70 -1.06 27.93
N GLY A 292 29.94 -2.10 27.59
CA GLY A 292 30.08 -3.45 28.17
C GLY A 292 29.19 -4.51 27.48
N PRO A 293 28.83 -5.60 28.18
CA PRO A 293 27.99 -6.68 27.64
C PRO A 293 26.65 -6.26 27.05
N ASP A 294 26.03 -5.23 27.62
CA ASP A 294 24.71 -4.72 27.20
C ASP A 294 24.82 -3.82 25.94
N GLY A 295 26.02 -3.29 25.65
CA GLY A 295 26.31 -2.46 24.48
C GLY A 295 27.13 -1.21 24.81
N ILE A 296 26.78 -0.05 24.24
CA ILE A 296 27.51 1.22 24.43
C ILE A 296 26.54 2.40 24.62
N ASP A 297 26.27 2.73 25.88
CA ASP A 297 25.28 3.73 26.23
C ASP A 297 25.88 5.12 26.40
N THR A 298 25.07 6.15 26.14
CA THR A 298 25.37 7.55 26.44
C THR A 298 24.40 8.08 27.49
N LEU A 299 24.93 8.47 28.65
CA LEU A 299 24.20 8.93 29.83
C LEU A 299 24.40 10.44 30.03
N SER A 300 23.33 11.17 30.29
CA SER A 300 23.37 12.58 30.70
C SER A 300 22.39 12.86 31.84
N ALA A 301 22.83 13.57 32.88
CA ALA A 301 22.05 13.73 34.12
C ALA A 301 21.60 12.36 34.67
N VAL A 302 22.58 11.57 35.10
CA VAL A 302 22.40 10.27 35.76
C VAL A 302 23.48 10.18 36.84
N GLU A 303 23.12 10.13 38.11
CA GLU A 303 24.07 10.13 39.22
C GLU A 303 24.61 8.74 39.57
N TYR A 304 23.94 7.66 39.17
CA TYR A 304 24.31 6.29 39.54
C TYR A 304 24.23 5.30 38.38
N ALA A 305 25.24 4.43 38.28
CA ALA A 305 25.22 3.22 37.47
C ALA A 305 25.13 1.99 38.37
N ARG A 306 24.10 1.15 38.20
CA ARG A 306 23.82 -0.01 39.03
C ARG A 306 24.08 -1.31 38.29
N PHE A 307 25.13 -2.00 38.70
CA PHE A 307 25.56 -3.29 38.17
C PHE A 307 25.08 -4.43 39.07
N ALA A 308 25.22 -5.67 38.59
CA ALA A 308 24.82 -6.88 39.32
C ALA A 308 25.55 -7.08 40.66
N ASP A 309 26.75 -6.51 40.82
CA ASP A 309 27.59 -6.60 42.03
C ASP A 309 27.60 -5.33 42.89
N GLY A 310 27.03 -4.20 42.44
CA GLY A 310 26.98 -2.98 43.23
C GLY A 310 26.44 -1.72 42.53
N LEU A 311 26.19 -0.68 43.33
CA LEU A 311 25.86 0.66 42.87
C LEU A 311 27.13 1.51 42.81
N VAL A 312 27.41 2.11 41.65
CA VAL A 312 28.53 3.02 41.41
C VAL A 312 28.00 4.44 41.32
N ALA A 313 28.40 5.30 42.26
CA ALA A 313 28.09 6.73 42.22
C ALA A 313 29.02 7.44 41.22
N LEU A 314 28.44 8.22 40.31
CA LEU A 314 29.11 8.96 39.25
C LEU A 314 29.57 10.35 39.78
N ALA A 315 30.39 10.30 40.83
CA ALA A 315 30.60 11.39 41.79
C ALA A 315 31.71 12.43 41.46
N SER A 316 31.72 13.52 42.24
CA SER A 316 32.80 14.52 42.34
C SER A 316 33.33 14.63 43.80
N ALA A 317 34.55 15.16 44.05
CA ALA A 317 35.39 14.78 45.20
C ALA A 317 36.00 15.91 46.12
N GLY A 318 36.52 15.54 47.31
CA GLY A 318 37.24 16.36 48.34
C GLY A 318 37.66 15.49 49.56
N ALA A 319 38.32 15.91 50.68
CA ALA A 319 38.95 17.18 51.12
C ALA A 319 40.00 16.93 52.29
N ASN A 320 40.76 17.94 52.73
CA ASN A 320 42.17 17.84 53.21
C ASN A 320 42.53 18.18 54.70
N SER A 321 43.76 17.83 55.16
CA SER A 321 44.49 18.28 56.39
C SER A 321 45.78 19.10 56.09
N PRO A 322 46.26 20.01 56.98
CA PRO A 322 47.38 20.94 56.69
C PRO A 322 48.75 20.68 57.39
N PRO A 323 49.87 21.25 56.86
CA PRO A 323 51.26 20.91 57.21
C PRO A 323 51.91 21.74 58.33
N THR A 324 53.13 21.34 58.75
CA THR A 324 53.94 22.03 59.77
C THR A 324 55.41 22.23 59.36
N GLY A 325 56.14 23.13 60.05
CA GLY A 325 57.58 23.39 59.86
C GLY A 325 57.91 24.75 59.23
N SER A 326 59.09 24.90 58.60
CA SER A 326 59.50 26.16 57.94
C SER A 326 60.45 25.99 56.74
N ILE A 327 60.50 27.00 55.87
CA ILE A 327 61.40 27.12 54.70
C ILE A 327 62.25 28.40 54.80
N SER A 328 63.50 28.35 54.34
CA SER A 328 64.42 29.50 54.28
C SER A 328 65.33 29.46 53.03
N ILE A 329 66.02 30.58 52.75
CA ILE A 329 66.91 30.76 51.59
C ILE A 329 68.34 31.07 52.06
N SER A 330 69.33 30.53 51.36
CA SER A 330 70.76 30.80 51.53
C SER A 330 71.38 31.32 50.22
N GLY A 331 72.23 32.35 50.30
CA GLY A 331 72.86 32.99 49.14
C GLY A 331 72.79 34.53 49.21
N SER A 332 73.24 35.20 48.14
CA SER A 332 73.18 36.66 48.01
C SER A 332 72.41 37.06 46.75
N ALA A 333 71.39 37.90 46.91
CA ALA A 333 70.59 38.43 45.81
C ALA A 333 71.41 39.41 44.95
N ALA A 334 71.92 38.94 43.83
CA ALA A 334 72.62 39.73 42.80
C ALA A 334 72.43 39.06 41.42
N GLN A 335 72.36 39.86 40.35
CA GLN A 335 72.24 39.35 38.98
C GLN A 335 73.34 38.31 38.71
N GLY A 336 72.96 37.16 38.15
CA GLY A 336 73.89 36.06 37.86
C GLY A 336 74.41 35.26 39.06
N THR A 337 73.97 35.54 40.30
CA THR A 337 74.43 34.84 41.51
C THR A 337 73.37 33.88 42.10
N ALA A 338 73.74 32.62 42.32
CA ALA A 338 72.80 31.59 42.76
C ALA A 338 72.44 31.63 44.26
N MET A 339 71.21 31.20 44.57
CA MET A 339 70.62 31.03 45.90
C MET A 339 69.99 29.62 46.03
N THR A 340 69.82 29.12 47.25
CA THR A 340 69.42 27.73 47.56
C THR A 340 68.37 27.67 48.67
N VAL A 341 67.42 26.73 48.57
CA VAL A 341 66.37 26.49 49.58
C VAL A 341 66.84 25.55 50.70
N ILE A 342 66.39 25.81 51.93
CA ILE A 342 66.56 24.94 53.11
C ILE A 342 65.18 24.68 53.73
N SER A 343 64.84 23.40 53.97
CA SER A 343 63.51 22.96 54.46
C SER A 343 63.58 22.26 55.81
N THR A 344 62.49 22.38 56.59
CA THR A 344 62.27 21.74 57.90
C THR A 344 60.81 21.25 58.06
N LEU A 345 60.12 20.97 56.94
CA LEU A 345 58.69 20.59 56.97
C LEU A 345 58.43 19.20 57.56
N ALA A 346 57.23 19.02 58.11
CA ALA A 346 56.67 17.75 58.57
C ALA A 346 55.13 17.78 58.45
N ASP A 347 54.54 16.64 58.10
CA ASP A 347 53.10 16.49 57.87
C ASP A 347 52.58 15.21 58.55
N ALA A 348 51.29 15.20 58.92
CA ALA A 348 50.60 14.06 59.49
C ALA A 348 50.10 13.08 58.41
N ASP A 349 49.58 13.59 57.29
CA ASP A 349 49.05 12.79 56.19
C ASP A 349 50.14 12.45 55.14
N GLY A 350 51.34 13.03 55.32
CA GLY A 350 52.61 12.57 54.75
C GLY A 350 53.25 13.55 53.78
N LEU A 351 54.59 13.63 53.81
CA LEU A 351 55.34 14.48 52.87
C LEU A 351 55.54 13.77 51.52
N GLY A 352 54.91 14.29 50.47
CA GLY A 352 55.25 13.93 49.09
C GLY A 352 56.44 14.74 48.52
N THR A 353 56.63 14.62 47.21
CA THR A 353 57.73 15.28 46.49
C THR A 353 57.57 16.81 46.48
N PHE A 354 58.56 17.52 47.02
CA PHE A 354 58.61 18.98 46.96
C PHE A 354 58.82 19.51 45.54
N GLY A 355 57.79 20.18 45.01
CA GLY A 355 57.94 21.21 44.00
C GLY A 355 58.35 22.55 44.64
N TYR A 356 59.05 23.39 43.89
CA TYR A 356 59.43 24.74 44.31
C TYR A 356 58.81 25.77 43.36
N ARG A 357 58.62 26.99 43.84
CA ARG A 357 58.09 28.14 43.11
C ARG A 357 58.73 29.39 43.67
N TRP A 358 59.77 29.88 43.02
CA TRP A 358 60.41 31.14 43.42
C TRP A 358 59.53 32.33 43.02
N GLN A 359 59.55 33.38 43.82
CA GLN A 359 58.70 34.57 43.65
C GLN A 359 59.52 35.85 43.82
N SER A 360 59.18 36.90 43.05
CA SER A 360 59.80 38.22 43.12
C SER A 360 58.81 39.31 43.58
N SER A 361 59.32 40.42 44.11
CA SER A 361 58.53 41.52 44.67
C SER A 361 59.29 42.85 44.74
N ALA A 362 58.68 43.93 44.26
CA ALA A 362 59.25 45.28 44.32
C ALA A 362 59.11 45.95 45.71
N ASP A 363 57.99 45.70 46.39
CA ASP A 363 57.62 46.29 47.69
C ASP A 363 58.00 45.41 48.89
N GLY A 364 58.10 44.09 48.69
CA GLY A 364 58.26 43.07 49.73
C GLY A 364 56.92 42.48 50.24
N THR A 365 55.78 42.97 49.73
CA THR A 365 54.42 42.61 50.18
C THR A 365 53.56 42.02 49.07
N THR A 366 53.71 42.47 47.84
CA THR A 366 53.03 41.98 46.64
C THR A 366 54.00 41.09 45.87
N TRP A 367 53.62 39.82 45.64
CA TRP A 367 54.53 38.79 45.14
C TRP A 367 54.03 38.17 43.84
N ALA A 368 54.92 38.05 42.85
CA ALA A 368 54.66 37.40 41.57
C ALA A 368 55.55 36.16 41.40
N ASP A 369 55.08 35.15 40.66
CA ASP A 369 55.86 33.94 40.37
C ASP A 369 56.95 34.20 39.34
N ILE A 370 58.14 33.67 39.59
CA ILE A 370 59.24 33.68 38.62
C ILE A 370 59.06 32.45 37.72
N THR A 371 58.58 32.68 36.50
CA THR A 371 58.24 31.63 35.53
C THR A 371 59.41 30.66 35.30
N GLY A 372 59.16 29.36 35.50
CA GLY A 372 60.15 28.29 35.30
C GLY A 372 61.14 28.09 36.46
N ALA A 373 61.17 28.97 37.48
CA ALA A 373 62.01 28.79 38.65
C ALA A 373 61.38 27.78 39.63
N THR A 374 61.55 26.49 39.35
CA THR A 374 60.96 25.37 40.10
C THR A 374 61.96 24.40 40.73
N ALA A 375 63.26 24.71 40.65
CA ALA A 375 64.32 23.96 41.32
C ALA A 375 64.54 24.42 42.77
N SER A 376 65.25 23.60 43.57
CA SER A 376 65.71 23.96 44.92
C SER A 376 66.84 25.01 44.93
N THR A 377 67.25 25.51 43.77
CA THR A 377 68.16 26.64 43.58
C THR A 377 67.60 27.62 42.54
N TYR A 378 68.02 28.87 42.61
CA TYR A 378 67.62 29.91 41.66
C TYR A 378 68.67 31.02 41.55
N THR A 379 68.80 31.60 40.36
CA THR A 379 69.76 32.66 40.02
C THR A 379 69.00 33.86 39.43
N PRO A 380 69.00 35.05 40.05
CA PRO A 380 68.34 36.24 39.52
C PRO A 380 68.92 36.69 38.17
N GLY A 381 68.05 37.07 37.23
CA GLY A 381 68.39 37.76 35.99
C GLY A 381 68.12 39.27 36.08
N GLU A 382 68.14 39.95 34.93
CA GLU A 382 67.83 41.39 34.86
C GLU A 382 66.40 41.72 35.30
N THR A 383 65.43 40.85 35.01
CA THR A 383 64.02 41.02 35.41
C THR A 383 63.81 41.06 36.92
N GLU A 384 64.79 40.59 37.70
CA GLU A 384 64.76 40.61 39.15
C GLU A 384 65.57 41.73 39.78
N VAL A 385 66.33 42.52 39.00
CA VAL A 385 67.13 43.63 39.55
C VAL A 385 66.23 44.67 40.23
N GLY A 386 66.62 45.08 41.44
CA GLY A 386 65.80 45.92 42.31
C GLY A 386 64.66 45.18 43.03
N LEU A 387 64.33 43.95 42.65
CA LEU A 387 63.30 43.13 43.30
C LEU A 387 63.88 42.27 44.43
N ARG A 388 63.05 41.98 45.43
CA ARG A 388 63.27 41.01 46.51
C ARG A 388 62.75 39.65 46.08
N ILE A 389 63.37 38.57 46.54
CA ILE A 389 63.05 37.19 46.17
C ILE A 389 62.58 36.40 47.39
N ARG A 390 61.65 35.46 47.22
CA ARG A 390 61.30 34.40 48.19
C ARG A 390 61.01 33.08 47.46
N VAL A 391 60.72 32.01 48.19
CA VAL A 391 60.31 30.71 47.61
C VAL A 391 59.09 30.14 48.32
N MET A 392 58.14 29.63 47.56
CA MET A 392 57.09 28.72 48.01
C MET A 392 57.51 27.28 47.67
N VAL A 393 57.27 26.36 48.61
CA VAL A 393 57.43 24.91 48.43
C VAL A 393 56.04 24.30 48.46
N ASN A 394 55.73 23.42 47.51
CA ASN A 394 54.46 22.71 47.43
C ASN A 394 54.68 21.21 47.28
N TYR A 395 53.72 20.39 47.70
CA TYR A 395 53.73 18.94 47.46
C TYR A 395 52.29 18.40 47.44
N VAL A 396 52.14 17.13 47.08
CA VAL A 396 50.90 16.38 47.30
C VAL A 396 51.14 15.45 48.50
N ASP A 397 50.20 15.36 49.43
CA ASP A 397 50.30 14.51 50.62
C ASP A 397 50.08 13.01 50.31
N GLY A 398 50.00 12.17 51.34
CA GLY A 398 49.66 10.74 51.18
C GLY A 398 48.19 10.46 50.85
N SER A 399 47.30 11.44 51.00
CA SER A 399 45.85 11.34 50.75
C SER A 399 45.42 11.86 49.37
N GLY A 400 46.28 12.62 48.67
CA GLY A 400 46.07 13.13 47.31
C GLY A 400 45.81 14.65 47.22
N PHE A 401 45.99 15.39 48.30
CA PHE A 401 45.74 16.83 48.39
C PHE A 401 47.02 17.66 48.25
N SER A 402 46.89 18.87 47.70
CA SER A 402 48.03 19.75 47.41
C SER A 402 48.26 20.77 48.53
N GLU A 403 49.45 20.72 49.14
CA GLU A 403 49.85 21.58 50.26
C GLU A 403 51.01 22.54 49.92
N SER A 404 51.14 23.64 50.67
CA SER A 404 52.18 24.64 50.41
C SER A 404 52.66 25.48 51.61
N VAL A 405 53.96 25.82 51.63
CA VAL A 405 54.61 26.65 52.67
C VAL A 405 55.64 27.61 52.04
N THR A 406 55.77 28.83 52.57
CA THR A 406 56.56 29.92 51.94
C THR A 406 57.65 30.48 52.85
N SER A 407 58.78 30.90 52.27
CA SER A 407 59.93 31.48 52.98
C SER A 407 59.80 32.99 53.25
N PRO A 408 60.65 33.53 54.15
CA PRO A 408 60.98 34.96 54.19
C PRO A 408 61.65 35.46 52.89
N SER A 409 61.73 36.79 52.74
CA SER A 409 62.25 37.49 51.56
C SER A 409 63.72 37.94 51.68
N THR A 410 64.42 38.01 50.54
CA THR A 410 65.77 38.61 50.42
C THR A 410 65.75 40.15 50.43
N SER A 411 66.95 40.75 50.46
CA SER A 411 67.20 42.11 49.98
C SER A 411 67.00 42.22 48.45
N PRO A 412 66.87 43.44 47.90
CA PRO A 412 66.89 43.70 46.46
C PRO A 412 68.15 43.19 45.73
N VAL A 413 67.98 42.71 44.50
CA VAL A 413 69.04 42.29 43.56
C VAL A 413 69.76 43.51 42.93
N ALA A 414 71.04 43.36 42.56
CA ALA A 414 71.88 44.40 41.93
C ALA A 414 72.30 44.08 40.47
N ASN A 415 72.60 45.14 39.68
CA ASN A 415 72.79 45.18 38.20
C ASN A 415 74.26 45.03 37.73
N THR A 416 74.44 44.64 36.46
CA THR A 416 75.66 44.83 35.63
C THR A 416 75.27 45.49 34.29
N ASN A 417 76.19 46.15 33.57
CA ASN A 417 75.90 46.88 32.32
C ASN A 417 75.89 45.93 31.10
N ASP A 418 74.90 46.06 30.22
CA ASP A 418 74.73 45.29 28.98
C ASP A 418 74.99 46.15 27.70
N PRO A 419 75.22 45.53 26.52
CA PRO A 419 75.37 46.23 25.24
C PRO A 419 74.08 46.25 24.38
N PRO A 420 73.99 47.09 23.32
CA PRO A 420 72.89 47.08 22.36
C PRO A 420 72.67 45.70 21.73
N THR A 421 71.43 45.22 21.78
CA THR A 421 70.98 43.96 21.18
C THR A 421 69.94 44.17 20.08
N GLY A 422 69.66 43.11 19.31
CA GLY A 422 68.67 43.13 18.24
C GLY A 422 69.25 43.53 16.88
N ALA A 423 68.42 44.12 16.01
CA ALA A 423 68.77 44.45 14.64
C ALA A 423 67.92 45.59 14.08
N VAL A 424 68.46 46.30 13.08
CA VAL A 424 67.67 47.20 12.23
C VAL A 424 67.34 46.48 10.94
N VAL A 425 66.05 46.25 10.70
CA VAL A 425 65.56 45.57 9.49
C VAL A 425 65.08 46.63 8.51
N ILE A 426 65.48 46.50 7.24
CA ILE A 426 64.88 47.26 6.14
C ILE A 426 63.77 46.40 5.55
N THR A 427 62.54 46.92 5.55
CA THR A 427 61.36 46.30 4.97
C THR A 427 60.84 47.13 3.79
N GLY A 428 60.06 46.51 2.91
CA GLY A 428 59.64 47.08 1.63
C GLY A 428 60.44 46.52 0.45
N THR A 429 59.84 46.57 -0.75
CA THR A 429 60.46 46.03 -1.96
C THR A 429 61.64 46.91 -2.38
N VAL A 430 62.82 46.33 -2.57
CA VAL A 430 64.06 47.04 -2.94
C VAL A 430 64.06 47.39 -4.43
N ARG A 431 63.13 48.25 -4.82
CA ARG A 431 62.73 48.55 -6.20
C ARG A 431 62.48 50.05 -6.34
N GLN A 432 62.84 50.63 -7.48
CA GLN A 432 62.75 52.08 -7.73
C GLN A 432 61.31 52.58 -7.51
N GLY A 433 61.15 53.65 -6.72
CA GLY A 433 59.85 54.25 -6.41
C GLY A 433 59.04 53.53 -5.30
N PHE A 434 59.48 52.38 -4.81
CA PHE A 434 58.87 51.70 -3.66
C PHE A 434 59.54 52.17 -2.36
N GLU A 435 58.75 52.45 -1.33
CA GLU A 435 59.28 52.96 -0.06
C GLU A 435 59.94 51.84 0.76
N LEU A 436 61.16 52.09 1.22
CA LEU A 436 61.85 51.26 2.20
C LEU A 436 61.68 51.85 3.59
N THR A 437 61.26 51.02 4.54
CA THR A 437 61.10 51.40 5.95
C THR A 437 62.17 50.72 6.80
N ALA A 438 62.89 51.53 7.57
CA ALA A 438 63.81 51.09 8.61
C ALA A 438 63.02 50.83 9.89
N THR A 439 62.89 49.55 10.25
CA THR A 439 62.27 49.10 11.50
C THR A 439 63.39 48.66 12.47
N PRO A 440 63.82 49.52 13.41
CA PRO A 440 64.74 49.12 14.46
C PRO A 440 64.02 48.27 15.50
N VAL A 441 64.39 47.00 15.58
CA VAL A 441 64.10 46.15 16.74
C VAL A 441 65.40 46.11 17.55
N VAL A 442 65.70 47.22 18.21
CA VAL A 442 66.91 47.44 19.02
C VAL A 442 66.48 47.45 20.47
N GLY A 443 67.16 46.66 21.31
CA GLY A 443 66.84 46.51 22.72
C GLY A 443 68.08 46.60 23.58
N ASP A 444 67.94 47.19 24.76
CA ASP A 444 69.03 47.45 25.69
C ASP A 444 68.49 47.28 27.13
N SER A 445 69.13 46.42 27.93
CA SER A 445 68.72 46.17 29.32
C SER A 445 68.86 47.42 30.19
N ASP A 446 69.84 48.28 29.89
CA ASP A 446 70.10 49.53 30.60
C ASP A 446 69.23 50.69 30.12
N GLY A 447 68.37 50.43 29.12
CA GLY A 447 67.27 51.28 28.68
C GLY A 447 67.56 52.01 27.37
N LEU A 448 66.64 51.87 26.40
CA LEU A 448 66.79 52.46 25.08
C LEU A 448 66.40 53.95 25.07
N GLY A 449 67.32 54.83 24.68
CA GLY A 449 67.05 56.26 24.48
C GLY A 449 66.52 56.63 23.08
N VAL A 450 66.54 57.93 22.77
CA VAL A 450 65.99 58.47 21.52
C VAL A 450 66.81 58.00 20.32
N LEU A 451 66.19 57.21 19.45
CA LEU A 451 66.80 56.73 18.20
C LEU A 451 66.95 57.84 17.16
N THR A 452 68.09 57.84 16.46
CA THR A 452 68.39 58.72 15.33
C THR A 452 68.81 57.88 14.12
N TYR A 453 68.49 58.32 12.89
CA TYR A 453 68.64 57.52 11.66
C TYR A 453 69.51 58.23 10.62
N GLN A 454 70.29 57.45 9.86
CA GLN A 454 70.97 57.91 8.64
C GLN A 454 71.03 56.77 7.61
N TRP A 455 70.41 56.96 6.45
CA TRP A 455 70.51 56.02 5.33
C TRP A 455 71.82 56.19 4.57
N GLN A 456 72.38 55.08 4.09
CA GLN A 456 73.65 55.03 3.38
C GLN A 456 73.52 54.19 2.11
N ALA A 457 74.28 54.52 1.07
CA ALA A 457 74.38 53.72 -0.15
C ALA A 457 75.81 53.24 -0.41
N SER A 458 75.95 52.15 -1.15
CA SER A 458 77.21 51.56 -1.57
C SER A 458 77.13 50.92 -2.96
N THR A 459 78.23 50.95 -3.69
CA THR A 459 78.42 50.22 -4.96
C THR A 459 79.17 48.90 -4.80
N ASP A 460 79.77 48.65 -3.63
CA ASP A 460 80.67 47.50 -3.39
C ASP A 460 80.40 46.75 -2.08
N GLY A 461 79.52 47.28 -1.22
CA GLY A 461 79.20 46.73 0.11
C GLY A 461 80.22 47.06 1.20
N ALA A 462 81.35 47.69 0.86
CA ALA A 462 82.45 47.99 1.76
C ALA A 462 82.52 49.48 2.11
N LEU A 463 82.50 50.36 1.11
CA LEU A 463 82.44 51.81 1.32
C LEU A 463 80.98 52.27 1.33
N TRP A 464 80.59 52.94 2.41
CA TRP A 464 79.23 53.42 2.63
C TRP A 464 79.21 54.94 2.77
N LEU A 465 78.42 55.60 1.91
CA LEU A 465 78.27 57.05 1.88
C LEU A 465 76.86 57.43 2.32
N ASP A 466 76.74 58.46 3.15
CA ASP A 466 75.46 58.96 3.65
C ASP A 466 74.63 59.56 2.50
N LEU A 467 73.36 59.16 2.44
CA LEU A 467 72.38 59.74 1.52
C LEU A 467 71.90 61.06 2.11
N ALA A 468 72.25 62.17 1.44
CA ALA A 468 72.02 63.52 1.94
C ALA A 468 70.51 63.78 2.21
N GLY A 469 70.19 64.15 3.45
CA GLY A 469 68.83 64.40 3.91
C GLY A 469 68.00 63.16 4.27
N ALA A 470 68.48 61.94 3.96
CA ALA A 470 67.79 60.70 4.29
C ALA A 470 68.05 60.30 5.76
N THR A 471 67.41 61.03 6.68
CA THR A 471 67.51 60.87 8.15
C THR A 471 66.19 60.46 8.81
N SER A 472 65.20 60.05 7.99
CA SER A 472 63.91 59.52 8.44
C SER A 472 63.95 58.00 8.62
N THR A 473 62.92 57.43 9.26
CA THR A 473 62.64 55.98 9.25
C THR A 473 62.33 55.45 7.84
N GLN A 474 61.94 56.30 6.89
CA GLN A 474 61.57 55.92 5.52
C GLN A 474 62.54 56.49 4.47
N PHE A 475 62.75 55.74 3.38
CA PHE A 475 63.54 56.14 2.21
C PHE A 475 63.01 55.47 0.94
N THR A 476 62.66 56.26 -0.08
CA THR A 476 62.24 55.74 -1.41
C THR A 476 63.41 55.81 -2.40
N PRO A 477 63.92 54.69 -2.94
CA PRO A 477 65.01 54.70 -3.91
C PRO A 477 64.60 55.36 -5.23
N GLY A 478 65.38 56.37 -5.64
CA GLY A 478 65.26 57.00 -6.96
C GLY A 478 66.08 56.29 -8.04
N ALA A 479 66.07 56.85 -9.25
CA ALA A 479 66.84 56.33 -10.39
C ALA A 479 68.34 56.23 -10.07
N ASP A 480 68.89 57.19 -9.32
CA ASP A 480 70.30 57.22 -8.91
C ASP A 480 70.70 56.10 -7.93
N GLN A 481 69.75 55.33 -7.39
CA GLN A 481 70.00 54.19 -6.52
C GLN A 481 69.85 52.84 -7.22
N VAL A 482 69.31 52.79 -8.44
CA VAL A 482 69.19 51.53 -9.22
C VAL A 482 70.58 50.90 -9.40
N GLY A 483 70.67 49.59 -9.12
CA GLY A 483 71.92 48.83 -9.13
C GLY A 483 72.86 49.09 -7.94
N LYS A 484 72.48 49.89 -6.94
CA LYS A 484 73.26 50.14 -5.71
C LYS A 484 72.66 49.42 -4.51
N LEU A 485 73.52 49.08 -3.55
CA LEU A 485 73.14 48.56 -2.23
C LEU A 485 72.76 49.73 -1.32
N VAL A 486 71.78 49.53 -0.45
CA VAL A 486 71.31 50.53 0.54
C VAL A 486 71.36 49.93 1.94
N ARG A 487 71.59 50.74 2.97
CA ARG A 487 71.44 50.35 4.39
C ARG A 487 71.04 51.56 5.24
N VAL A 488 70.76 51.33 6.52
CA VAL A 488 70.50 52.38 7.51
C VAL A 488 71.38 52.19 8.76
N ARG A 489 71.83 53.29 9.38
CA ARG A 489 72.46 53.32 10.70
C ARG A 489 71.48 53.93 11.71
N VAL A 490 71.44 53.37 12.91
CA VAL A 490 70.65 53.86 14.05
C VAL A 490 71.53 54.06 15.27
N SER A 491 71.38 55.20 15.97
CA SER A 491 72.19 55.56 17.14
C SER A 491 71.36 56.20 18.27
N TYR A 492 71.75 55.98 19.53
CA TYR A 492 71.09 56.50 20.73
C TYR A 492 72.05 56.67 21.93
N VAL A 493 71.51 57.05 23.08
CA VAL A 493 72.19 57.07 24.40
C VAL A 493 71.32 56.31 25.39
N ASP A 494 71.88 55.42 26.21
CA ASP A 494 71.13 54.52 27.09
C ASP A 494 70.51 55.23 28.32
N GLY A 495 69.76 54.47 29.14
CA GLY A 495 69.14 54.95 30.37
C GLY A 495 70.11 55.27 31.53
N ARG A 496 71.41 55.02 31.37
CA ARG A 496 72.47 55.27 32.38
C ARG A 496 73.54 56.26 31.92
N GLY A 497 73.56 56.64 30.65
CA GLY A 497 74.43 57.65 30.03
C GLY A 497 75.47 57.16 29.01
N GLN A 498 75.48 55.88 28.59
CA GLN A 498 76.39 55.38 27.54
C GLN A 498 75.85 55.70 26.14
N ALA A 499 76.72 55.80 25.13
CA ALA A 499 76.34 56.19 23.76
C ALA A 499 76.57 55.05 22.76
N GLU A 500 75.50 54.61 22.09
CA GLU A 500 75.47 53.33 21.37
C GLU A 500 74.94 53.44 19.93
N SER A 501 75.33 52.51 19.07
CA SER A 501 74.86 52.49 17.67
C SER A 501 74.92 51.11 16.99
N ILE A 502 73.97 50.87 16.09
CA ILE A 502 73.81 49.64 15.32
C ILE A 502 73.44 49.98 13.87
N ALA A 503 73.80 49.12 12.92
CA ALA A 503 73.48 49.31 11.50
C ALA A 503 72.75 48.09 10.94
N SER A 504 71.89 48.31 9.95
CA SER A 504 71.24 47.23 9.22
C SER A 504 72.25 46.47 8.36
N SER A 505 71.89 45.24 8.00
CA SER A 505 72.43 44.58 6.81
C SER A 505 72.22 45.46 5.56
N ALA A 506 73.06 45.24 4.55
CA ALA A 506 72.81 45.78 3.22
C ALA A 506 71.57 45.15 2.59
N THR A 507 70.79 45.93 1.85
CA THR A 507 69.80 45.40 0.90
C THR A 507 70.50 44.71 -0.26
N VAL A 508 69.74 43.94 -1.05
CA VAL A 508 70.12 43.63 -2.44
C VAL A 508 70.23 44.94 -3.28
N PRO A 509 70.83 44.91 -4.48
CA PRO A 509 70.81 46.06 -5.39
C PRO A 509 69.38 46.47 -5.78
N VAL A 510 69.10 47.77 -5.85
CA VAL A 510 67.76 48.27 -6.22
C VAL A 510 67.41 47.94 -7.67
N ILE A 511 66.24 47.33 -7.90
CA ILE A 511 65.72 46.93 -9.23
C ILE A 511 64.66 47.92 -9.79
N ALA A 512 64.23 47.74 -11.04
CA ALA A 512 63.28 48.64 -11.73
C ALA A 512 61.79 48.30 -11.49
N ALA A 513 60.88 49.24 -11.75
CA ALA A 513 59.44 49.10 -11.46
C ALA A 513 58.67 48.24 -12.49
N ASN A 514 57.67 47.49 -12.00
CA ASN A 514 56.82 46.59 -12.78
C ASN A 514 55.68 47.32 -13.52
N LYS A 515 55.11 46.62 -14.51
CA LYS A 515 53.88 46.94 -15.24
C LYS A 515 52.93 45.75 -15.11
N SER A 516 51.66 45.94 -15.45
CA SER A 516 50.62 44.91 -15.38
C SER A 516 50.21 44.44 -16.78
N PRO A 517 49.71 43.20 -16.93
CA PRO A 517 49.23 42.66 -18.19
C PRO A 517 48.10 43.44 -18.84
N THR A 518 48.01 43.27 -20.16
CA THR A 518 46.89 43.71 -21.01
C THR A 518 46.45 42.58 -21.94
N GLY A 519 45.36 42.75 -22.68
CA GLY A 519 44.90 41.76 -23.67
C GLY A 519 43.52 41.17 -23.37
N THR A 520 43.28 39.91 -23.74
CA THR A 520 42.00 39.20 -23.56
C THR A 520 42.15 37.71 -23.23
N LEU A 521 41.15 37.18 -22.50
CA LEU A 521 40.82 35.75 -22.42
C LEU A 521 39.43 35.57 -23.05
N ALA A 522 39.38 35.25 -24.33
CA ALA A 522 38.13 35.01 -25.04
C ALA A 522 37.72 33.54 -24.94
N ILE A 523 36.43 33.28 -24.64
CA ILE A 523 35.83 31.94 -24.69
C ILE A 523 35.03 31.83 -26.00
N GLU A 524 35.39 30.86 -26.82
CA GLU A 524 34.75 30.53 -28.09
C GLU A 524 34.00 29.19 -27.99
N GLY A 525 32.96 29.02 -28.80
CA GLY A 525 32.09 27.84 -28.83
C GLY A 525 30.63 28.16 -28.49
N THR A 526 29.77 27.14 -28.53
CA THR A 526 28.37 27.28 -28.12
C THR A 526 28.25 27.03 -26.62
N VAL A 527 27.71 27.99 -25.86
CA VAL A 527 27.60 27.89 -24.40
C VAL A 527 26.39 27.02 -24.02
N ALA A 528 26.54 25.72 -24.20
CA ALA A 528 25.52 24.71 -23.94
C ALA A 528 26.14 23.43 -23.36
N GLN A 529 25.33 22.62 -22.70
CA GLN A 529 25.68 21.27 -22.23
C GLN A 529 26.23 20.41 -23.37
N GLY A 530 27.32 19.67 -23.11
CA GLY A 530 27.95 18.75 -24.06
C GLY A 530 28.71 19.40 -25.23
N GLU A 531 28.61 20.72 -25.42
CA GLU A 531 29.39 21.46 -26.42
C GLU A 531 30.78 21.86 -25.88
N ALA A 532 31.82 21.73 -26.70
CA ALA A 532 33.17 22.07 -26.30
C ALA A 532 33.42 23.59 -26.40
N LEU A 533 33.66 24.23 -25.27
CA LEU A 533 34.18 25.60 -25.20
C LEU A 533 35.71 25.59 -25.28
N THR A 534 36.27 26.57 -25.97
CA THR A 534 37.71 26.77 -26.11
C THR A 534 38.07 28.17 -25.63
N VAL A 535 39.07 28.31 -24.76
CA VAL A 535 39.63 29.62 -24.41
C VAL A 535 40.87 29.90 -25.26
N VAL A 536 40.93 31.10 -25.84
CA VAL A 536 42.07 31.60 -26.61
C VAL A 536 42.72 32.73 -25.83
N PRO A 537 43.87 32.50 -25.16
CA PRO A 537 44.60 33.55 -24.47
C PRO A 537 45.35 34.45 -25.44
N ALA A 538 45.07 35.75 -25.37
CA ALA A 538 45.80 36.81 -26.05
C ALA A 538 46.20 37.87 -25.01
N ILE A 539 47.03 37.45 -24.05
CA ILE A 539 47.57 38.31 -22.98
C ILE A 539 48.96 38.81 -23.41
N GLU A 540 49.23 40.10 -23.22
CA GLU A 540 50.52 40.73 -23.45
C GLU A 540 51.00 41.42 -22.17
N ASP A 541 52.26 41.19 -21.81
CA ASP A 541 52.95 41.87 -20.70
C ASP A 541 54.21 42.57 -21.23
N ALA A 542 54.42 43.82 -20.79
CA ALA A 542 55.57 44.64 -21.14
C ALA A 542 56.83 44.30 -20.33
N ASP A 543 56.69 43.57 -19.22
CA ASP A 543 57.79 43.02 -18.40
C ASP A 543 57.96 41.50 -18.57
N GLY A 544 57.36 40.92 -19.62
CA GLY A 544 57.57 39.55 -20.09
C GLY A 544 56.44 38.58 -19.69
N LEU A 545 56.01 37.71 -20.61
CA LEU A 545 54.91 36.78 -20.39
C LEU A 545 55.42 35.36 -20.14
N GLY A 546 55.29 34.87 -18.91
CA GLY A 546 55.59 33.49 -18.55
C GLY A 546 54.50 32.47 -18.93
N THR A 547 54.69 31.22 -18.51
CA THR A 547 53.75 30.13 -18.78
C THR A 547 52.39 30.35 -18.10
N LEU A 548 51.33 30.43 -18.90
CA LEU A 548 49.96 30.59 -18.40
C LEU A 548 49.43 29.30 -17.74
N ALA A 549 49.03 29.40 -16.47
CA ALA A 549 48.22 28.42 -15.77
C ALA A 549 46.74 28.84 -15.78
N LEU A 550 45.90 28.07 -16.47
CA LEU A 550 44.46 28.35 -16.64
C LEU A 550 43.62 27.59 -15.60
N ARG A 551 42.49 28.18 -15.19
CA ARG A 551 41.39 27.47 -14.53
C ARG A 551 40.03 28.02 -14.96
N TRP A 552 39.06 27.14 -15.19
CA TRP A 552 37.68 27.51 -15.46
C TRP A 552 36.90 27.68 -14.15
N GLN A 553 35.99 28.64 -14.12
CA GLN A 553 35.10 28.92 -12.99
C GLN A 553 33.65 28.95 -13.45
N SER A 554 32.72 28.56 -12.57
CA SER A 554 31.28 28.73 -12.79
C SER A 554 30.63 29.61 -11.70
N SER A 555 29.46 30.18 -12.04
CA SER A 555 28.67 31.02 -11.15
C SER A 555 27.18 30.98 -11.52
N ALA A 556 26.30 30.88 -10.53
CA ALA A 556 24.85 30.93 -10.74
C ALA A 556 24.31 32.36 -10.92
N ASP A 557 25.00 33.38 -10.38
CA ASP A 557 24.54 34.78 -10.33
C ASP A 557 25.48 35.77 -11.06
N GLY A 558 26.69 35.36 -11.40
CA GLY A 558 27.77 36.20 -11.94
C GLY A 558 28.59 36.95 -10.87
N THR A 559 28.29 36.75 -9.58
CA THR A 559 28.99 37.44 -8.46
C THR A 559 29.82 36.48 -7.61
N ALA A 560 29.26 35.32 -7.26
CA ALA A 560 29.96 34.26 -6.53
C ALA A 560 30.52 33.22 -7.52
N TRP A 561 31.84 33.10 -7.59
CA TRP A 561 32.54 32.28 -8.57
C TRP A 561 33.35 31.16 -7.91
N PHE A 562 33.18 29.93 -8.41
CA PHE A 562 33.82 28.73 -7.87
C PHE A 562 34.68 28.05 -8.95
N ASP A 563 35.85 27.53 -8.57
CA ASP A 563 36.73 26.78 -9.49
C ASP A 563 36.09 25.43 -9.87
N ILE A 564 36.05 25.13 -11.17
CA ILE A 564 35.54 23.85 -11.67
C ILE A 564 36.66 22.81 -11.55
N ALA A 565 36.45 21.80 -10.68
CA ALA A 565 37.48 20.82 -10.34
C ALA A 565 38.03 20.10 -11.60
N GLY A 566 39.36 20.14 -11.78
CA GLY A 566 40.06 19.53 -12.91
C GLY A 566 40.02 20.30 -14.23
N ALA A 567 39.22 21.37 -14.34
CA ALA A 567 39.12 22.16 -15.58
C ALA A 567 40.25 23.20 -15.66
N THR A 568 41.45 22.76 -16.04
CA THR A 568 42.65 23.60 -16.21
C THR A 568 43.19 23.63 -17.65
N GLY A 569 42.47 23.02 -18.60
CA GLY A 569 42.82 23.00 -20.02
C GLY A 569 42.40 24.26 -20.78
N THR A 570 42.89 24.40 -22.02
CA THR A 570 42.40 25.38 -22.99
C THR A 570 41.01 25.05 -23.54
N THR A 571 40.49 23.85 -23.26
CA THR A 571 39.12 23.44 -23.59
C THR A 571 38.38 22.95 -22.35
N TYR A 572 37.05 23.13 -22.35
CA TYR A 572 36.14 22.63 -21.34
C TYR A 572 34.77 22.33 -21.94
N THR A 573 34.17 21.20 -21.58
CA THR A 573 32.81 20.83 -22.00
C THR A 573 31.89 20.91 -20.78
N PRO A 574 30.88 21.80 -20.75
CA PRO A 574 29.93 21.89 -19.64
C PRO A 574 29.09 20.61 -19.51
N GLY A 575 28.98 20.08 -18.29
CA GLY A 575 28.06 18.99 -17.95
C GLY A 575 26.77 19.53 -17.30
N GLN A 576 25.86 18.63 -16.92
CA GLN A 576 24.57 19.02 -16.35
C GLN A 576 24.68 19.92 -15.12
N SER A 577 25.69 19.71 -14.28
CA SER A 577 25.96 20.57 -13.11
C SER A 577 26.28 22.03 -13.44
N GLN A 578 26.56 22.38 -14.70
CA GLN A 578 26.82 23.75 -15.16
C GLN A 578 25.64 24.38 -15.90
N VAL A 579 24.57 23.64 -16.21
CA VAL A 579 23.38 24.21 -16.87
C VAL A 579 22.79 25.33 -16.01
N GLY A 580 22.37 26.41 -16.67
CA GLY A 580 21.92 27.64 -16.01
C GLY A 580 23.03 28.50 -15.38
N GLN A 581 24.24 27.96 -15.15
CA GLN A 581 25.37 28.75 -14.66
C GLN A 581 26.07 29.51 -15.78
N LYS A 582 26.69 30.65 -15.46
CA LYS A 582 27.70 31.30 -16.31
C LYS A 582 29.08 30.69 -16.06
N LEU A 583 29.97 30.82 -17.04
CA LEU A 583 31.35 30.35 -17.00
C LEU A 583 32.34 31.50 -17.24
N ARG A 584 33.57 31.38 -16.75
CA ARG A 584 34.72 32.22 -17.13
C ARG A 584 36.04 31.47 -16.98
N VAL A 585 37.14 32.04 -17.48
CA VAL A 585 38.50 31.52 -17.28
C VAL A 585 39.36 32.55 -16.54
N VAL A 586 40.21 32.07 -15.63
CA VAL A 586 41.27 32.85 -14.98
C VAL A 586 42.62 32.29 -15.40
N ALA A 587 43.51 33.15 -15.91
CA ALA A 587 44.91 32.85 -16.19
C ALA A 587 45.82 33.45 -15.11
N ASN A 588 46.91 32.76 -14.80
CA ASN A 588 47.89 33.14 -13.78
C ASN A 588 49.27 32.81 -14.36
N TYR A 589 50.27 33.68 -14.21
CA TYR A 589 51.65 33.42 -14.67
C TYR A 589 52.65 34.21 -13.81
N THR A 590 53.94 34.04 -14.10
CA THR A 590 55.02 34.86 -13.54
C THR A 590 55.77 35.56 -14.67
N ASP A 591 56.04 36.86 -14.54
CA ASP A 591 56.75 37.66 -15.55
C ASP A 591 58.28 37.41 -15.57
N GLU A 592 59.03 38.08 -16.45
CA GLU A 592 60.51 37.98 -16.47
C GLU A 592 61.20 38.75 -15.33
N LEU A 593 60.44 39.41 -14.45
CA LEU A 593 60.88 40.12 -13.23
C LEU A 593 60.50 39.37 -11.94
N ASP A 594 60.06 38.11 -12.05
CA ASP A 594 59.64 37.19 -10.98
C ASP A 594 58.36 37.65 -10.21
N THR A 595 57.51 38.45 -10.86
CA THR A 595 56.22 38.92 -10.35
C THR A 595 55.09 37.98 -10.77
N ALA A 596 54.30 37.49 -9.82
CA ALA A 596 53.11 36.69 -10.12
C ALA A 596 51.92 37.58 -10.49
N GLU A 597 51.39 37.39 -11.69
CA GLU A 597 50.32 38.20 -12.30
C GLU A 597 49.08 37.34 -12.63
N VAL A 598 47.90 37.98 -12.62
CA VAL A 598 46.60 37.32 -12.77
C VAL A 598 45.69 38.07 -13.74
N PHE A 599 45.17 37.36 -14.74
CA PHE A 599 44.24 37.90 -15.72
C PHE A 599 42.89 37.16 -15.65
N ILE A 600 41.78 37.89 -15.55
CA ILE A 600 40.43 37.33 -15.42
C ILE A 600 39.65 37.61 -16.73
N GLY A 601 39.11 36.55 -17.34
CA GLY A 601 38.29 36.64 -18.54
C GLY A 601 36.87 37.12 -18.27
N ALA A 602 36.18 37.51 -19.33
CA ALA A 602 34.76 37.87 -19.28
C ALA A 602 33.89 36.64 -18.94
N GLU A 603 32.71 36.88 -18.38
CA GLU A 603 31.70 35.84 -18.17
C GLU A 603 30.98 35.49 -19.49
N THR A 604 30.59 34.23 -19.62
CA THR A 604 29.68 33.77 -20.69
C THR A 604 28.23 34.13 -20.37
N ALA A 605 27.34 33.93 -21.35
CA ALA A 605 25.93 33.68 -21.06
C ALA A 605 25.75 32.43 -20.18
N THR A 606 24.57 32.23 -19.62
CA THR A 606 24.21 30.99 -18.90
C THR A 606 24.25 29.79 -19.85
N VAL A 607 24.84 28.68 -19.42
CA VAL A 607 24.88 27.41 -20.19
C VAL A 607 23.47 26.94 -20.49
N ALA A 608 23.14 26.84 -21.77
CA ALA A 608 21.86 26.30 -22.24
C ALA A 608 21.78 24.78 -22.04
N ASN A 609 20.60 24.30 -21.66
CA ASN A 609 20.33 22.87 -21.49
C ASN A 609 20.33 22.11 -22.83
N ARG A 610 20.57 20.80 -22.79
CA ARG A 610 20.32 19.86 -23.89
C ARG A 610 19.72 18.55 -23.39
N ASN A 611 18.38 18.50 -23.43
CA ASN A 611 17.51 17.34 -23.21
C ASN A 611 18.24 16.00 -23.05
N ASP A 612 18.55 15.64 -21.81
CA ASP A 612 19.00 14.32 -21.46
C ASP A 612 17.83 13.34 -21.57
N ALA A 613 18.02 12.21 -22.26
CA ALA A 613 16.95 11.22 -22.43
C ALA A 613 16.72 10.40 -21.15
N PRO A 614 15.47 10.00 -20.82
CA PRO A 614 15.15 9.24 -19.62
C PRO A 614 15.98 7.97 -19.44
N GLY A 615 16.61 7.87 -18.27
CA GLY A 615 17.19 6.65 -17.74
C GLY A 615 16.22 5.87 -16.85
N GLY A 616 16.72 4.81 -16.24
CA GLY A 616 15.93 3.97 -15.33
C GLY A 616 15.03 2.97 -16.05
N SER A 617 13.88 2.62 -15.47
CA SER A 617 12.94 1.67 -16.09
C SER A 617 11.48 1.85 -15.66
N LEU A 618 10.57 1.35 -16.49
CA LEU A 618 9.14 1.21 -16.18
C LEU A 618 8.77 -0.28 -16.28
N ALA A 619 8.21 -0.84 -15.22
CA ALA A 619 7.89 -2.27 -15.13
C ALA A 619 6.38 -2.49 -14.91
N ILE A 620 5.90 -3.68 -15.28
CA ILE A 620 4.57 -4.17 -14.89
C ILE A 620 4.78 -5.27 -13.85
N THR A 621 4.10 -5.15 -12.71
CA THR A 621 4.10 -6.13 -11.63
C THR A 621 2.68 -6.67 -11.39
N GLY A 622 2.60 -7.92 -10.96
CA GLY A 622 1.36 -8.68 -10.78
C GLY A 622 1.68 -10.13 -10.39
N THR A 623 0.72 -10.84 -9.80
CA THR A 623 0.93 -12.17 -9.19
C THR A 623 0.94 -13.30 -10.23
N GLY A 624 2.03 -13.42 -11.00
CA GLY A 624 2.30 -14.54 -11.91
C GLY A 624 2.06 -14.23 -13.39
N SER A 625 1.78 -15.26 -14.19
CA SER A 625 1.41 -15.07 -15.61
C SER A 625 0.07 -14.33 -15.69
N PRO A 626 -0.02 -13.22 -16.44
CA PRO A 626 -1.18 -12.34 -16.39
C PRO A 626 -2.40 -13.00 -17.05
N ARG A 627 -3.58 -12.77 -16.47
CA ARG A 627 -4.87 -13.24 -16.96
C ARG A 627 -5.93 -12.15 -16.90
N GLN A 628 -7.02 -12.36 -17.60
CA GLN A 628 -8.30 -11.68 -17.40
C GLN A 628 -8.61 -11.55 -15.90
N GLY A 629 -9.16 -10.41 -15.47
CA GLY A 629 -9.46 -10.13 -14.07
C GLY A 629 -8.26 -9.92 -13.13
N SER A 630 -7.02 -10.22 -13.55
CA SER A 630 -5.82 -10.06 -12.71
C SER A 630 -5.33 -8.61 -12.71
N GLN A 631 -5.19 -8.00 -11.54
CA GLN A 631 -4.69 -6.63 -11.45
C GLN A 631 -3.19 -6.54 -11.76
N LEU A 632 -2.85 -5.67 -12.72
CA LEU A 632 -1.50 -5.29 -13.13
C LEU A 632 -1.17 -3.91 -12.61
N THR A 633 0.06 -3.71 -12.13
CA THR A 633 0.54 -2.43 -11.55
C THR A 633 1.79 -1.93 -12.27
N ALA A 634 1.77 -0.67 -12.69
CA ALA A 634 2.90 0.05 -13.25
C ALA A 634 3.85 0.46 -12.11
N THR A 635 5.05 -0.11 -12.10
CA THR A 635 6.11 0.20 -11.12
C THR A 635 7.15 1.10 -11.79
N ASN A 636 7.28 2.33 -11.30
CA ASN A 636 8.14 3.35 -11.88
C ASN A 636 9.52 3.41 -11.21
N GLN A 637 10.57 3.36 -12.02
CA GLN A 637 11.97 3.65 -11.66
C GLN A 637 12.65 4.52 -12.73
N ILE A 638 11.89 5.33 -13.47
CA ILE A 638 12.44 6.29 -14.44
C ILE A 638 13.24 7.35 -13.69
N THR A 639 14.37 7.78 -14.27
CA THR A 639 15.23 8.84 -13.74
C THR A 639 15.63 9.79 -14.86
N ASP A 640 15.57 11.09 -14.62
CA ASP A 640 15.90 12.10 -15.62
C ASP A 640 16.88 13.13 -15.02
N ALA A 641 17.91 13.50 -15.77
CA ALA A 641 18.89 14.50 -15.38
C ALA A 641 18.33 15.93 -15.52
N ASP A 642 17.35 16.13 -16.39
CA ASP A 642 16.58 17.36 -16.56
C ASP A 642 15.36 17.44 -15.62
N GLY A 643 15.11 16.36 -14.86
CA GLY A 643 14.13 16.31 -13.79
C GLY A 643 12.76 15.79 -14.24
N LEU A 644 12.08 15.10 -13.33
CA LEU A 644 10.80 14.45 -13.61
C LEU A 644 9.63 15.38 -13.25
N GLY A 645 8.91 15.87 -14.26
CA GLY A 645 7.62 16.53 -14.06
C GLY A 645 6.48 15.55 -13.78
N ALA A 646 5.25 16.07 -13.82
CA ALA A 646 4.05 15.28 -13.52
C ALA A 646 3.86 14.14 -14.56
N MET A 647 3.93 12.90 -14.08
CA MET A 647 3.75 11.71 -14.91
C MET A 647 2.27 11.39 -15.16
N SER A 648 1.96 11.11 -16.42
CA SER A 648 0.71 10.51 -16.89
C SER A 648 0.99 9.11 -17.40
N TYR A 649 0.08 8.17 -17.16
CA TYR A 649 0.20 6.77 -17.61
C TYR A 649 -0.79 6.49 -18.73
N ARG A 650 -0.48 5.48 -19.54
CA ARG A 650 -1.32 5.00 -20.64
C ARG A 650 -1.05 3.52 -20.88
N TRP A 651 -2.05 2.67 -20.68
CA TRP A 651 -1.95 1.26 -21.02
C TRP A 651 -2.25 1.05 -22.51
N GLN A 652 -1.54 0.10 -23.12
CA GLN A 652 -1.64 -0.22 -24.54
C GLN A 652 -1.70 -1.74 -24.71
N SER A 653 -2.46 -2.20 -25.70
CA SER A 653 -2.55 -3.61 -26.10
C SER A 653 -1.89 -3.85 -27.45
N SER A 654 -1.46 -5.10 -27.69
CA SER A 654 -0.83 -5.53 -28.94
C SER A 654 -1.02 -7.03 -29.18
N PRO A 655 -1.49 -7.46 -30.38
CA PRO A 655 -1.53 -8.88 -30.74
C PRO A 655 -0.13 -9.50 -30.93
N ASP A 656 0.85 -8.71 -31.38
CA ASP A 656 2.17 -9.20 -31.80
C ASP A 656 3.33 -8.78 -30.86
N GLY A 657 3.12 -7.77 -30.01
CA GLY A 657 4.12 -7.17 -29.10
C GLY A 657 4.92 -6.02 -29.71
N THR A 658 4.63 -5.62 -30.95
CA THR A 658 5.33 -4.59 -31.74
C THR A 658 4.40 -3.48 -32.23
N THR A 659 3.16 -3.81 -32.60
CA THR A 659 2.12 -2.88 -33.05
C THR A 659 1.18 -2.59 -31.88
N TRP A 660 1.19 -1.36 -31.36
CA TRP A 660 0.51 -1.01 -30.10
C TRP A 660 -0.66 -0.06 -30.31
N SER A 661 -1.80 -0.39 -29.70
CA SER A 661 -3.02 0.44 -29.65
C SER A 661 -3.30 0.89 -28.23
N ASP A 662 -3.83 2.11 -28.07
CA ASP A 662 -4.23 2.63 -26.76
C ASP A 662 -5.48 1.92 -26.22
N ILE A 663 -5.47 1.61 -24.93
CA ILE A 663 -6.69 1.20 -24.21
C ILE A 663 -7.37 2.47 -23.68
N GLU A 664 -8.59 2.73 -24.13
CA GLU A 664 -9.31 3.96 -23.76
C GLU A 664 -9.61 4.01 -22.25
N GLY A 665 -9.45 5.19 -21.64
CA GLY A 665 -9.63 5.41 -20.20
C GLY A 665 -8.54 4.81 -19.28
N ALA A 666 -7.68 3.92 -19.77
CA ALA A 666 -6.67 3.24 -18.97
C ALA A 666 -5.43 4.12 -18.70
N THR A 667 -5.59 5.13 -17.84
CA THR A 667 -4.57 6.15 -17.54
C THR A 667 -4.02 6.11 -16.10
N LEU A 668 -4.45 5.14 -15.30
CA LEU A 668 -3.98 4.94 -13.93
C LEU A 668 -2.70 4.07 -13.89
N THR A 669 -2.00 4.10 -12.75
CA THR A 669 -0.89 3.17 -12.44
C THR A 669 -1.32 1.71 -12.28
N ARG A 670 -2.63 1.41 -12.34
CA ARG A 670 -3.16 0.04 -12.24
C ARG A 670 -4.15 -0.22 -13.38
N TYR A 671 -4.16 -1.45 -13.88
CA TYR A 671 -5.09 -1.92 -14.90
C TYR A 671 -5.53 -3.36 -14.62
N THR A 672 -6.75 -3.71 -14.99
CA THR A 672 -7.28 -5.08 -14.91
C THR A 672 -7.75 -5.48 -16.31
N PRO A 673 -7.16 -6.51 -16.95
CA PRO A 673 -7.57 -6.93 -18.28
C PRO A 673 -8.99 -7.49 -18.31
N THR A 674 -9.75 -7.11 -19.33
CA THR A 674 -11.06 -7.68 -19.70
C THR A 674 -10.89 -8.68 -20.86
N GLU A 675 -11.98 -9.31 -21.29
CA GLU A 675 -11.95 -10.30 -22.38
C GLU A 675 -11.41 -9.71 -23.70
N GLU A 676 -11.68 -8.43 -23.97
CA GLU A 676 -11.11 -7.68 -25.10
C GLU A 676 -9.56 -7.63 -25.12
N GLN A 677 -8.86 -8.06 -24.05
CA GLN A 677 -7.41 -8.19 -24.04
C GLN A 677 -6.89 -9.62 -23.87
N VAL A 678 -7.75 -10.65 -23.79
CA VAL A 678 -7.29 -12.04 -23.80
C VAL A 678 -6.58 -12.37 -25.12
N GLY A 679 -5.50 -13.12 -25.03
CA GLY A 679 -4.57 -13.37 -26.14
C GLY A 679 -3.66 -12.18 -26.51
N LEU A 680 -4.02 -10.95 -26.15
CA LEU A 680 -3.18 -9.76 -26.41
C LEU A 680 -2.04 -9.65 -25.39
N ARG A 681 -0.98 -8.93 -25.75
CA ARG A 681 0.08 -8.47 -24.84
C ARG A 681 -0.23 -7.06 -24.40
N LEU A 682 0.09 -6.72 -23.16
CA LEU A 682 -0.06 -5.37 -22.62
C LEU A 682 1.30 -4.72 -22.38
N ARG A 683 1.33 -3.39 -22.42
CA ARG A 683 2.39 -2.56 -21.85
C ARG A 683 1.79 -1.31 -21.24
N VAL A 684 2.56 -0.61 -20.42
CA VAL A 684 2.23 0.73 -19.93
C VAL A 684 3.29 1.71 -20.42
N THR A 685 2.87 2.89 -20.87
CA THR A 685 3.75 4.01 -21.19
C THR A 685 3.53 5.11 -20.17
N ALA A 686 4.62 5.61 -19.58
CA ALA A 686 4.63 6.84 -18.80
C ALA A 686 5.06 8.00 -19.71
N SER A 687 4.36 9.13 -19.61
CA SER A 687 4.63 10.37 -20.34
C SER A 687 4.69 11.53 -19.36
N TYR A 688 5.73 12.35 -19.43
CA TYR A 688 5.91 13.54 -18.61
C TYR A 688 6.51 14.70 -19.42
N THR A 689 6.64 15.86 -18.79
CA THR A 689 7.45 16.98 -19.28
C THR A 689 8.57 17.21 -18.28
N ASP A 690 9.80 17.40 -18.74
CA ASP A 690 10.98 17.61 -17.90
C ASP A 690 10.99 19.00 -17.22
N GLY A 691 12.10 19.35 -16.55
CA GLY A 691 12.32 20.68 -15.98
C GLY A 691 12.50 21.81 -17.00
N TYR A 692 12.80 21.53 -18.28
CA TYR A 692 13.10 22.53 -19.31
C TYR A 692 12.06 22.64 -20.45
N GLY A 693 11.01 21.82 -20.45
CA GLY A 693 9.84 21.92 -21.33
C GLY A 693 9.77 20.91 -22.49
N ALA A 694 10.62 19.89 -22.52
CA ALA A 694 10.57 18.78 -23.43
C ALA A 694 9.61 17.68 -22.95
N ALA A 695 8.99 16.97 -23.91
CA ALA A 695 7.99 15.94 -23.62
C ALA A 695 8.59 14.54 -23.80
N GLU A 696 8.73 13.82 -22.70
CA GLU A 696 9.44 12.55 -22.64
C GLU A 696 8.53 11.34 -22.42
N THR A 697 8.98 10.17 -22.92
CA THR A 697 8.19 8.93 -22.89
C THR A 697 9.01 7.68 -22.64
N VAL A 698 8.57 6.86 -21.69
CA VAL A 698 9.15 5.53 -21.41
C VAL A 698 8.03 4.49 -21.43
N SER A 699 8.21 3.42 -22.21
CA SER A 699 7.29 2.27 -22.22
C SER A 699 7.89 1.09 -21.46
N SER A 700 7.05 0.34 -20.77
CA SER A 700 7.44 -0.92 -20.14
C SER A 700 7.78 -2.00 -21.17
N ALA A 701 8.47 -3.04 -20.71
CA ALA A 701 8.47 -4.31 -21.42
C ALA A 701 7.02 -4.81 -21.63
N ALA A 702 6.81 -5.54 -22.73
CA ALA A 702 5.54 -6.19 -23.02
C ALA A 702 5.30 -7.39 -22.09
N THR A 703 4.05 -7.60 -21.68
CA THR A 703 3.68 -8.81 -20.95
C THR A 703 3.76 -10.07 -21.85
N GLN A 704 3.63 -11.24 -21.23
CA GLN A 704 3.10 -12.42 -21.93
C GLN A 704 1.66 -12.13 -22.40
N ALA A 705 1.15 -12.92 -23.34
CA ALA A 705 -0.25 -12.83 -23.72
C ALA A 705 -1.14 -13.04 -22.48
N ILE A 706 -2.18 -12.23 -22.32
CA ILE A 706 -3.17 -12.38 -21.25
C ILE A 706 -3.86 -13.73 -21.44
N GLY A 707 -3.76 -14.62 -20.46
CA GLY A 707 -4.47 -15.90 -20.48
C GLY A 707 -5.94 -15.75 -20.07
N ASN A 708 -6.80 -16.60 -20.60
CA ASN A 708 -8.23 -16.60 -20.25
C ASN A 708 -8.47 -16.95 -18.77
N LEU A 709 -9.61 -16.54 -18.21
CA LEU A 709 -10.14 -17.02 -16.93
C LEU A 709 -11.63 -17.38 -17.13
N ASN A 710 -11.88 -18.68 -17.26
CA ASN A 710 -13.19 -19.24 -17.63
C ASN A 710 -14.39 -18.51 -17.01
N ASP A 711 -15.16 -17.84 -17.85
CA ASP A 711 -16.47 -17.30 -17.45
C ASP A 711 -17.51 -18.42 -17.47
N VAL A 712 -18.64 -18.26 -16.77
CA VAL A 712 -19.66 -19.30 -16.65
C VAL A 712 -20.92 -18.92 -17.45
N PRO A 713 -21.52 -19.84 -18.22
CA PRO A 713 -22.69 -19.54 -19.05
C PRO A 713 -23.83 -18.90 -18.29
N ALA A 714 -24.22 -17.71 -18.74
CA ALA A 714 -25.43 -17.03 -18.32
C ALA A 714 -26.64 -17.48 -19.16
N GLY A 715 -27.84 -17.26 -18.63
CA GLY A 715 -29.10 -17.58 -19.30
C GLY A 715 -29.75 -18.87 -18.78
N SER A 716 -30.46 -19.60 -19.66
CA SER A 716 -31.17 -20.83 -19.27
C SER A 716 -31.47 -21.76 -20.46
N VAL A 717 -31.79 -23.02 -20.16
CA VAL A 717 -32.32 -23.97 -21.15
C VAL A 717 -33.78 -24.26 -20.83
N ALA A 718 -34.68 -23.94 -21.77
CA ALA A 718 -36.09 -24.31 -21.70
C ALA A 718 -36.35 -25.64 -22.43
N ILE A 719 -37.47 -26.29 -22.12
CA ILE A 719 -38.03 -27.41 -22.88
C ILE A 719 -39.37 -26.95 -23.45
N ALA A 720 -39.50 -27.00 -24.78
CA ALA A 720 -40.73 -26.73 -25.51
C ALA A 720 -41.37 -28.04 -25.99
N GLY A 721 -42.67 -28.02 -26.26
CA GLY A 721 -43.47 -29.22 -26.56
C GLY A 721 -44.26 -29.71 -25.34
N LEU A 722 -45.08 -30.74 -25.56
CA LEU A 722 -45.98 -31.29 -24.54
C LEU A 722 -45.42 -32.58 -23.95
N LEU A 723 -45.63 -32.78 -22.65
CA LEU A 723 -45.07 -33.87 -21.86
C LEU A 723 -45.95 -35.12 -21.93
N TYR A 724 -46.17 -35.65 -23.13
CA TYR A 724 -46.89 -36.91 -23.36
C TYR A 724 -46.00 -37.87 -24.16
N ASP A 725 -46.19 -39.18 -23.99
CA ASP A 725 -45.46 -40.15 -24.81
C ASP A 725 -45.90 -40.12 -26.29
N SER A 726 -44.99 -40.58 -27.15
CA SER A 726 -44.98 -40.41 -28.61
C SER A 726 -44.92 -38.97 -29.13
N LEU A 727 -45.09 -37.94 -28.29
CA LEU A 727 -44.86 -36.54 -28.68
C LEU A 727 -43.38 -36.14 -28.60
N VAL A 728 -43.03 -35.11 -29.38
CA VAL A 728 -41.67 -34.53 -29.42
C VAL A 728 -41.57 -33.34 -28.49
N VAL A 729 -40.53 -33.34 -27.66
CA VAL A 729 -40.07 -32.17 -26.91
C VAL A 729 -38.73 -31.68 -27.46
N THR A 730 -38.48 -30.38 -27.39
CA THR A 730 -37.30 -29.71 -27.96
C THR A 730 -36.64 -28.82 -26.92
N ALA A 731 -35.32 -28.93 -26.80
CA ALA A 731 -34.47 -28.08 -25.99
C ALA A 731 -34.31 -26.71 -26.67
N VAL A 732 -34.57 -25.64 -25.91
CA VAL A 732 -34.41 -24.26 -26.37
C VAL A 732 -33.38 -23.59 -25.46
N PRO A 733 -32.06 -23.70 -25.79
CA PRO A 733 -31.01 -23.00 -25.07
C PRO A 733 -31.05 -21.50 -25.40
N ALA A 734 -31.33 -20.69 -24.38
CA ALA A 734 -31.13 -19.25 -24.38
C ALA A 734 -29.94 -18.94 -23.48
N LEU A 735 -28.76 -19.31 -23.96
CA LEU A 735 -27.48 -19.15 -23.26
C LEU A 735 -26.68 -17.98 -23.87
N THR A 736 -25.84 -17.36 -23.05
CA THR A 736 -24.80 -16.41 -23.45
C THR A 736 -23.54 -16.71 -22.66
N ASP A 737 -22.40 -16.63 -23.33
CA ASP A 737 -21.09 -16.93 -22.76
C ASP A 737 -20.08 -15.95 -23.34
N ASP A 738 -19.30 -15.30 -22.48
CA ASP A 738 -18.31 -14.30 -22.88
C ASP A 738 -17.04 -15.00 -23.44
N ASP A 739 -16.77 -16.25 -23.02
CA ASP A 739 -15.78 -17.14 -23.64
C ASP A 739 -16.22 -17.67 -25.03
N GLY A 740 -17.47 -17.38 -25.43
CA GLY A 740 -18.03 -17.71 -26.73
C GLY A 740 -18.67 -19.11 -26.81
N LEU A 741 -19.91 -19.15 -27.30
CA LEU A 741 -20.70 -20.39 -27.40
C LEU A 741 -20.19 -21.33 -28.50
N GLY A 742 -19.97 -22.59 -28.12
CA GLY A 742 -19.65 -23.67 -29.06
C GLY A 742 -20.86 -24.39 -29.64
N THR A 743 -20.59 -25.50 -30.33
CA THR A 743 -21.64 -26.42 -30.81
C THR A 743 -22.31 -27.12 -29.62
N PHE A 744 -23.63 -26.98 -29.50
CA PHE A 744 -24.40 -27.66 -28.45
C PHE A 744 -24.54 -29.17 -28.70
N GLU A 745 -24.00 -29.97 -27.76
CA GLU A 745 -24.39 -31.36 -27.51
C GLU A 745 -25.55 -31.41 -26.49
N TYR A 746 -26.39 -32.43 -26.60
CA TYR A 746 -27.56 -32.61 -25.73
C TYR A 746 -27.48 -33.96 -25.02
N VAL A 747 -27.92 -34.01 -23.76
CA VAL A 747 -28.14 -35.26 -23.02
C VAL A 747 -29.46 -35.17 -22.27
N TRP A 748 -30.49 -35.80 -22.80
CA TRP A 748 -31.80 -35.89 -22.15
C TRP A 748 -31.76 -36.89 -20.99
N GLN A 749 -32.46 -36.55 -19.89
CA GLN A 749 -32.50 -37.36 -18.68
C GLN A 749 -33.93 -37.48 -18.15
N ALA A 750 -34.26 -38.65 -17.61
CA ALA A 750 -35.50 -38.93 -16.91
C ALA A 750 -35.23 -39.16 -15.41
N SER A 751 -36.24 -38.92 -14.58
CA SER A 751 -36.21 -39.17 -13.14
C SER A 751 -37.58 -39.58 -12.62
N PRO A 752 -37.71 -40.66 -11.83
CA PRO A 752 -38.96 -41.01 -11.15
C PRO A 752 -39.39 -40.02 -10.06
N ASN A 753 -38.53 -39.07 -9.66
CA ASN A 753 -38.74 -38.22 -8.48
C ASN A 753 -38.12 -36.80 -8.58
N GLY A 754 -37.77 -36.35 -9.79
CA GLY A 754 -37.16 -35.04 -10.05
C GLY A 754 -35.75 -34.82 -9.47
N SER A 755 -35.12 -35.82 -8.84
CA SER A 755 -33.84 -35.66 -8.13
C SER A 755 -32.80 -36.73 -8.48
N ALA A 756 -33.21 -37.98 -8.68
CA ALA A 756 -32.35 -39.07 -9.16
C ALA A 756 -32.48 -39.19 -10.69
N TRP A 757 -31.46 -38.73 -11.43
CA TRP A 757 -31.52 -38.56 -12.89
C TRP A 757 -30.73 -39.64 -13.65
N ALA A 758 -31.36 -40.24 -14.66
CA ALA A 758 -30.75 -41.23 -15.56
C ALA A 758 -30.87 -40.78 -17.02
N GLY A 759 -29.85 -41.05 -17.85
CA GLY A 759 -29.84 -40.69 -19.27
C GLY A 759 -30.87 -41.48 -20.08
N ILE A 760 -31.58 -40.79 -20.98
CA ILE A 760 -32.54 -41.41 -21.91
C ILE A 760 -31.75 -41.92 -23.13
N ALA A 761 -31.85 -43.23 -23.42
CA ALA A 761 -31.13 -43.84 -24.53
C ALA A 761 -31.56 -43.23 -25.88
N GLY A 762 -30.58 -42.78 -26.68
CA GLY A 762 -30.83 -42.07 -27.95
C GLY A 762 -31.19 -40.59 -27.80
N GLY A 763 -31.40 -40.09 -26.58
CA GLY A 763 -31.69 -38.69 -26.28
C GLY A 763 -30.45 -37.79 -26.35
N THR A 764 -29.82 -37.68 -27.53
CA THR A 764 -28.61 -36.87 -27.76
C THR A 764 -28.79 -35.73 -28.77
N GLY A 765 -30.01 -35.55 -29.30
CA GLY A 765 -30.35 -34.44 -30.19
C GLY A 765 -31.02 -33.27 -29.47
N ALA A 766 -31.16 -32.13 -30.15
CA ALA A 766 -31.91 -30.97 -29.66
C ALA A 766 -33.39 -31.29 -29.40
N SER A 767 -33.94 -32.32 -30.05
CA SER A 767 -35.29 -32.85 -29.82
C SER A 767 -35.26 -34.30 -29.38
N LEU A 768 -36.27 -34.70 -28.60
CA LEU A 768 -36.51 -36.05 -28.12
C LEU A 768 -38.00 -36.40 -28.31
N THR A 769 -38.30 -37.51 -28.96
CA THR A 769 -39.60 -38.17 -28.85
C THR A 769 -39.66 -38.89 -27.50
N LEU A 770 -40.64 -38.54 -26.66
CA LEU A 770 -40.85 -39.22 -25.38
C LEU A 770 -41.41 -40.63 -25.64
N ALA A 771 -40.86 -41.66 -25.01
CA ALA A 771 -41.41 -43.02 -25.11
C ALA A 771 -42.30 -43.34 -23.90
N SER A 772 -43.14 -44.38 -24.02
CA SER A 772 -43.99 -44.88 -22.93
C SER A 772 -43.21 -45.24 -21.66
N ALA A 773 -41.91 -45.54 -21.78
CA ALA A 773 -40.99 -45.74 -20.66
C ALA A 773 -40.72 -44.47 -19.81
N GLN A 774 -40.98 -43.27 -20.34
CA GLN A 774 -40.90 -42.00 -19.59
C GLN A 774 -42.19 -41.65 -18.86
N VAL A 775 -43.33 -42.31 -19.13
CA VAL A 775 -44.61 -42.01 -18.46
C VAL A 775 -44.48 -42.13 -16.95
N GLY A 776 -44.97 -41.13 -16.22
CA GLY A 776 -44.81 -40.95 -14.77
C GLY A 776 -43.44 -40.42 -14.33
N GLN A 777 -42.47 -40.25 -15.23
CA GLN A 777 -41.16 -39.68 -14.92
C GLN A 777 -41.07 -38.20 -15.28
N PHE A 778 -40.36 -37.45 -14.45
CA PHE A 778 -39.89 -36.09 -14.72
C PHE A 778 -38.78 -36.13 -15.77
N VAL A 779 -38.67 -35.11 -16.62
CA VAL A 779 -37.66 -35.01 -17.68
C VAL A 779 -36.84 -33.72 -17.50
N ARG A 780 -35.60 -33.73 -17.98
CA ARG A 780 -34.76 -32.55 -18.21
C ARG A 780 -33.79 -32.81 -19.35
N VAL A 781 -33.12 -31.76 -19.83
CA VAL A 781 -32.00 -31.87 -20.77
C VAL A 781 -30.76 -31.18 -20.18
N LEU A 782 -29.59 -31.79 -20.39
CA LEU A 782 -28.30 -31.12 -20.22
C LEU A 782 -27.85 -30.64 -21.60
N VAL A 783 -27.55 -29.36 -21.73
CA VAL A 783 -26.87 -28.77 -22.90
C VAL A 783 -25.41 -28.61 -22.54
N ARG A 784 -24.53 -29.07 -23.42
CA ARG A 784 -23.07 -29.04 -23.23
C ARG A 784 -22.42 -28.45 -24.48
N TYR A 785 -21.29 -27.78 -24.34
CA TYR A 785 -20.50 -27.33 -25.48
C TYR A 785 -19.04 -27.20 -25.07
N VAL A 786 -18.17 -26.90 -26.04
CA VAL A 786 -16.80 -26.44 -25.79
C VAL A 786 -16.73 -24.99 -26.24
N ASP A 787 -16.29 -24.09 -25.35
CA ASP A 787 -16.22 -22.65 -25.61
C ASP A 787 -15.10 -22.26 -26.62
N GLY A 788 -14.88 -20.96 -26.83
CA GLY A 788 -13.84 -20.43 -27.71
C GLY A 788 -12.39 -20.67 -27.23
N HIS A 789 -12.18 -20.95 -25.95
CA HIS A 789 -10.88 -21.12 -25.29
C HIS A 789 -10.53 -22.59 -24.97
N GLY A 790 -11.51 -23.49 -25.01
CA GLY A 790 -11.37 -24.95 -24.94
C GLY A 790 -11.95 -25.64 -23.68
N THR A 791 -12.70 -24.95 -22.81
CA THR A 791 -13.33 -25.62 -21.65
C THR A 791 -14.67 -26.24 -22.02
N THR A 792 -15.13 -27.23 -21.25
CA THR A 792 -16.37 -27.97 -21.54
C THR A 792 -17.47 -27.60 -20.57
N GLU A 793 -18.33 -26.69 -21.01
CA GLU A 793 -19.46 -26.20 -20.22
C GLU A 793 -20.67 -27.13 -20.22
N THR A 794 -21.55 -27.00 -19.22
CA THR A 794 -22.75 -27.85 -19.07
C THR A 794 -23.85 -27.16 -18.26
N VAL A 795 -24.95 -26.80 -18.93
CA VAL A 795 -26.14 -26.18 -18.33
C VAL A 795 -27.31 -27.17 -18.34
N ALA A 796 -28.01 -27.30 -17.22
CA ALA A 796 -29.24 -28.10 -17.11
C ALA A 796 -30.49 -27.25 -17.36
N SER A 797 -31.50 -27.82 -18.02
CA SER A 797 -32.84 -27.24 -18.03
C SER A 797 -33.49 -27.32 -16.64
N ALA A 798 -34.54 -26.52 -16.45
CA ALA A 798 -35.49 -26.76 -15.38
C ALA A 798 -36.05 -28.21 -15.45
N THR A 799 -36.51 -28.72 -14.31
CA THR A 799 -37.22 -30.01 -14.21
C THR A 799 -38.64 -29.82 -14.72
N THR A 800 -39.10 -30.67 -15.64
CA THR A 800 -40.46 -30.63 -16.17
C THR A 800 -41.49 -31.15 -15.15
N GLY A 801 -42.78 -31.14 -15.50
CA GLY A 801 -43.74 -32.07 -14.86
C GLY A 801 -43.44 -33.53 -15.22
N PRO A 802 -44.09 -34.51 -14.57
CA PRO A 802 -44.03 -35.90 -15.01
C PRO A 802 -44.73 -36.06 -16.38
N VAL A 803 -44.19 -36.94 -17.23
CA VAL A 803 -44.78 -37.25 -18.55
C VAL A 803 -46.08 -38.03 -18.37
N ALA A 804 -47.13 -37.62 -19.07
CA ALA A 804 -48.42 -38.29 -19.13
C ALA A 804 -48.48 -39.30 -20.29
N ALA A 805 -49.51 -40.16 -20.31
CA ALA A 805 -49.77 -41.07 -21.43
C ALA A 805 -50.73 -40.41 -22.43
N ALA A 806 -50.45 -40.52 -23.72
CA ALA A 806 -51.41 -40.21 -24.79
C ALA A 806 -52.24 -41.45 -25.15
N THR A 807 -53.47 -41.23 -25.64
CA THR A 807 -54.24 -42.28 -26.32
C THR A 807 -53.82 -42.31 -27.79
N LEU A 808 -53.33 -43.45 -28.27
CA LEU A 808 -52.73 -43.60 -29.61
C LEU A 808 -53.54 -44.54 -30.50
N GLY A 809 -53.73 -44.15 -31.75
CA GLY A 809 -54.18 -45.00 -32.85
C GLY A 809 -53.06 -45.84 -33.46
N THR A 810 -53.17 -46.16 -34.75
CA THR A 810 -52.24 -47.01 -35.49
C THR A 810 -51.80 -46.37 -36.81
N ALA A 811 -51.45 -47.17 -37.82
CA ALA A 811 -51.12 -46.70 -39.17
C ALA A 811 -52.22 -47.12 -40.17
N GLY A 812 -53.46 -47.17 -39.70
CA GLY A 812 -54.67 -47.41 -40.48
C GLY A 812 -55.92 -46.95 -39.70
N PRO A 813 -57.09 -46.88 -40.36
CA PRO A 813 -58.26 -46.18 -39.83
C PRO A 813 -58.77 -46.69 -38.47
N ASP A 814 -58.69 -45.84 -37.45
CA ASP A 814 -59.04 -46.13 -36.06
C ASP A 814 -60.30 -45.38 -35.57
N VAL A 815 -60.88 -45.86 -34.47
CA VAL A 815 -61.98 -45.19 -33.74
C VAL A 815 -61.57 -45.02 -32.29
N LEU A 816 -61.23 -43.79 -31.92
CA LEU A 816 -60.69 -43.41 -30.61
C LEU A 816 -61.72 -42.61 -29.81
N THR A 817 -61.73 -42.80 -28.48
CA THR A 817 -62.64 -42.10 -27.58
C THR A 817 -61.93 -41.84 -26.25
N GLY A 818 -61.90 -40.57 -25.83
CA GLY A 818 -61.39 -40.12 -24.54
C GLY A 818 -62.38 -40.35 -23.40
N THR A 819 -62.27 -39.54 -22.35
CA THR A 819 -62.90 -39.81 -21.06
C THR A 819 -63.89 -38.71 -20.64
N ALA A 820 -63.70 -38.15 -19.44
CA ALA A 820 -64.46 -37.04 -18.86
C ALA A 820 -63.53 -36.06 -18.12
N ALA A 821 -62.24 -36.08 -18.50
CA ALA A 821 -61.17 -35.19 -18.08
C ALA A 821 -60.29 -34.91 -19.32
N THR A 822 -59.53 -33.80 -19.30
CA THR A 822 -58.62 -33.43 -20.40
C THR A 822 -57.73 -34.60 -20.83
N ASP A 823 -57.98 -35.07 -22.05
CA ASP A 823 -57.24 -36.13 -22.72
C ASP A 823 -56.35 -35.58 -23.84
N VAL A 824 -55.31 -36.34 -24.19
CA VAL A 824 -54.52 -36.13 -25.41
C VAL A 824 -54.63 -37.38 -26.26
N ILE A 825 -55.13 -37.22 -27.48
CA ILE A 825 -55.40 -38.33 -28.40
C ILE A 825 -54.72 -38.05 -29.74
N ASN A 826 -54.07 -39.07 -30.31
CA ASN A 826 -53.40 -38.98 -31.61
C ASN A 826 -53.72 -40.21 -32.47
N GLY A 827 -54.38 -40.01 -33.61
CA GLY A 827 -54.69 -41.07 -34.57
C GLY A 827 -53.45 -41.68 -35.23
N LEU A 828 -52.42 -40.84 -35.44
CA LEU A 828 -51.15 -41.07 -36.13
C LEU A 828 -51.28 -41.12 -37.66
N GLY A 829 -52.09 -42.01 -38.23
CA GLY A 829 -52.30 -42.04 -39.68
C GLY A 829 -53.28 -43.11 -40.14
N GLY A 830 -54.23 -42.70 -40.97
CA GLY A 830 -55.41 -43.50 -41.25
C GLY A 830 -56.51 -42.67 -41.90
N ALA A 831 -57.71 -42.78 -41.34
CA ALA A 831 -58.88 -41.97 -41.70
C ALA A 831 -59.81 -42.00 -40.48
N ASP A 832 -59.35 -41.32 -39.44
CA ASP A 832 -59.63 -41.70 -38.07
C ASP A 832 -60.88 -41.00 -37.53
N ARG A 833 -61.53 -41.63 -36.55
CA ARG A 833 -62.69 -41.07 -35.86
C ARG A 833 -62.37 -40.88 -34.38
N ILE A 834 -62.13 -39.63 -34.00
CA ILE A 834 -61.67 -39.28 -32.67
C ILE A 834 -62.76 -38.48 -31.94
N THR A 835 -63.07 -38.92 -30.72
CA THR A 835 -64.04 -38.27 -29.82
C THR A 835 -63.31 -37.91 -28.53
N GLY A 836 -63.11 -36.63 -28.20
CA GLY A 836 -62.56 -36.24 -26.89
C GLY A 836 -63.50 -36.64 -25.74
N ALA A 837 -64.80 -36.41 -25.97
CA ALA A 837 -65.97 -36.72 -25.14
C ALA A 837 -66.23 -35.76 -23.98
N GLY A 838 -65.26 -35.44 -23.14
CA GLY A 838 -65.49 -34.53 -22.02
C GLY A 838 -64.24 -34.10 -21.30
N GLY A 839 -64.07 -32.79 -21.16
CA GLY A 839 -62.79 -32.19 -20.78
C GLY A 839 -62.54 -30.93 -21.58
N ASN A 840 -61.28 -30.53 -21.65
CA ASN A 840 -60.78 -29.64 -22.68
C ASN A 840 -59.66 -30.42 -23.37
N ASP A 841 -59.92 -31.04 -24.50
CA ASP A 841 -59.06 -32.10 -25.04
C ASP A 841 -58.12 -31.57 -26.14
N LEU A 842 -57.01 -32.27 -26.34
CA LEU A 842 -56.09 -31.99 -27.45
C LEU A 842 -56.03 -33.20 -28.36
N LEU A 843 -56.65 -33.06 -29.53
CA LEU A 843 -56.81 -34.12 -30.50
C LEU A 843 -55.89 -33.85 -31.71
N TYR A 844 -55.18 -34.89 -32.13
CA TYR A 844 -54.45 -34.96 -33.39
C TYR A 844 -55.10 -36.05 -34.25
N GLY A 845 -55.46 -35.76 -35.50
CA GLY A 845 -55.75 -36.80 -36.49
C GLY A 845 -54.44 -37.47 -36.90
N GLY A 846 -53.86 -37.01 -37.99
CA GLY A 846 -52.50 -37.37 -38.39
C GLY A 846 -52.29 -37.28 -39.90
N ASP A 847 -51.75 -38.35 -40.48
CA ASP A 847 -51.66 -38.52 -41.94
C ASP A 847 -52.95 -39.20 -42.47
N GLY A 848 -53.95 -38.43 -42.90
CA GLY A 848 -55.21 -39.02 -43.36
C GLY A 848 -56.29 -38.06 -43.90
N ILE A 849 -57.55 -38.47 -43.67
CA ILE A 849 -58.75 -37.63 -43.75
C ILE A 849 -59.52 -37.89 -42.46
N ASP A 850 -59.28 -37.06 -41.46
CA ASP A 850 -59.63 -37.38 -40.07
C ASP A 850 -60.88 -36.63 -39.63
N THR A 851 -61.66 -37.27 -38.75
CA THR A 851 -62.93 -36.75 -38.25
C THR A 851 -62.96 -36.61 -36.73
N ALA A 852 -63.03 -35.37 -36.24
CA ALA A 852 -63.40 -35.10 -34.85
C ALA A 852 -64.93 -35.22 -34.69
N VAL A 853 -65.39 -35.93 -33.66
CA VAL A 853 -66.81 -36.31 -33.48
C VAL A 853 -67.38 -35.70 -32.20
N TYR A 854 -68.52 -35.01 -32.35
CA TYR A 854 -69.23 -34.28 -31.32
C TYR A 854 -70.66 -34.80 -31.14
N GLY A 855 -71.06 -35.06 -29.89
CA GLY A 855 -72.33 -35.74 -29.58
C GLY A 855 -73.60 -34.89 -29.72
N GLY A 856 -73.46 -33.57 -29.73
CA GLY A 856 -74.56 -32.61 -29.90
C GLY A 856 -74.73 -32.10 -31.34
N ASN A 857 -75.78 -31.33 -31.57
CA ASN A 857 -76.01 -30.59 -32.81
C ASN A 857 -74.95 -29.48 -33.01
N ARG A 858 -74.60 -29.16 -34.26
CA ARG A 858 -73.63 -28.09 -34.62
C ARG A 858 -73.95 -26.74 -33.97
N ALA A 859 -75.23 -26.43 -33.74
CA ALA A 859 -75.68 -25.19 -33.11
C ALA A 859 -75.36 -25.10 -31.60
N ASN A 860 -74.97 -26.21 -30.96
CA ASN A 860 -74.57 -26.24 -29.54
C ASN A 860 -73.07 -25.97 -29.34
N TYR A 861 -72.31 -25.74 -30.40
CA TYR A 861 -70.86 -25.51 -30.33
C TYR A 861 -70.46 -24.22 -31.06
N THR A 862 -69.50 -23.49 -30.51
CA THR A 862 -68.67 -22.55 -31.29
C THR A 862 -67.58 -23.37 -31.98
N VAL A 863 -67.33 -23.10 -33.25
CA VAL A 863 -66.12 -23.56 -33.96
C VAL A 863 -65.36 -22.29 -34.34
N ALA A 864 -64.06 -22.30 -34.11
CA ALA A 864 -63.15 -21.18 -34.34
C ALA A 864 -61.92 -21.65 -35.14
N ASP A 865 -61.07 -20.69 -35.53
CA ASP A 865 -59.74 -20.92 -36.09
C ASP A 865 -59.71 -21.94 -37.24
N GLY A 866 -60.66 -21.80 -38.18
CA GLY A 866 -60.79 -22.68 -39.35
C GLY A 866 -61.04 -24.15 -39.03
N GLY A 867 -61.68 -24.44 -37.89
CA GLY A 867 -61.91 -25.81 -37.41
C GLY A 867 -60.92 -26.28 -36.35
N ALA A 868 -59.81 -25.56 -36.12
CA ALA A 868 -58.77 -25.95 -35.16
C ALA A 868 -59.18 -25.80 -33.68
N SER A 869 -60.32 -25.19 -33.37
CA SER A 869 -60.91 -25.25 -32.02
C SER A 869 -62.43 -25.38 -32.05
N VAL A 870 -62.95 -26.20 -31.13
CA VAL A 870 -64.39 -26.43 -30.92
C VAL A 870 -64.69 -26.23 -29.44
N THR A 871 -65.74 -25.47 -29.12
CA THR A 871 -66.15 -25.19 -27.74
C THR A 871 -67.65 -25.43 -27.57
N ALA A 872 -68.03 -26.29 -26.63
CA ALA A 872 -69.42 -26.53 -26.28
C ALA A 872 -70.04 -25.32 -25.55
N LEU A 873 -71.20 -24.88 -26.01
CA LEU A 873 -71.99 -23.81 -25.38
C LEU A 873 -72.71 -24.29 -24.11
N ALA A 874 -72.93 -25.60 -23.99
CA ALA A 874 -73.38 -26.30 -22.79
C ALA A 874 -73.10 -27.81 -22.94
N GLY A 875 -72.58 -28.45 -21.89
CA GLY A 875 -72.24 -29.88 -21.92
C GLY A 875 -71.10 -30.21 -20.96
N SER A 876 -70.46 -31.37 -21.18
CA SER A 876 -69.18 -31.76 -20.57
C SER A 876 -68.00 -31.61 -21.55
N ASP A 877 -68.30 -31.48 -22.84
CA ASP A 877 -67.41 -31.45 -24.01
C ASP A 877 -66.55 -30.16 -24.13
N GLY A 878 -66.40 -29.42 -23.02
CA GLY A 878 -65.65 -28.16 -22.83
C GLY A 878 -65.14 -27.40 -24.06
N THR A 879 -63.81 -27.31 -24.18
CA THR A 879 -63.09 -26.62 -25.27
C THR A 879 -61.94 -27.48 -25.76
N ASP A 880 -62.06 -27.99 -26.98
CA ASP A 880 -61.05 -28.82 -27.63
C ASP A 880 -60.16 -28.00 -28.56
N ALA A 881 -58.92 -28.44 -28.67
CA ALA A 881 -57.95 -28.03 -29.67
C ALA A 881 -57.69 -29.19 -30.65
N LEU A 882 -57.85 -28.92 -31.94
CA LEU A 882 -57.80 -29.90 -33.02
C LEU A 882 -56.62 -29.59 -33.95
N GLN A 883 -55.80 -30.60 -34.26
CA GLN A 883 -54.70 -30.50 -35.21
C GLN A 883 -54.79 -31.63 -36.23
N GLN A 884 -54.60 -31.33 -37.52
CA GLN A 884 -54.73 -32.29 -38.63
C GLN A 884 -56.11 -32.97 -38.63
N PHE A 885 -57.16 -32.18 -38.89
CA PHE A 885 -58.54 -32.66 -39.07
C PHE A 885 -59.22 -31.94 -40.22
N GLU A 886 -59.68 -32.70 -41.21
CA GLU A 886 -60.34 -32.18 -42.40
C GLU A 886 -61.87 -32.19 -42.23
N ARG A 887 -62.39 -32.94 -41.26
CA ARG A 887 -63.82 -33.19 -41.04
C ARG A 887 -64.19 -32.98 -39.56
N LEU A 888 -65.27 -32.24 -39.30
CA LEU A 888 -65.97 -32.22 -38.01
C LEU A 888 -67.34 -32.88 -38.17
N ALA A 889 -67.74 -33.76 -37.26
CA ALA A 889 -69.05 -34.42 -37.29
C ALA A 889 -69.88 -34.11 -36.04
N PHE A 890 -71.06 -33.52 -36.24
CA PHE A 890 -72.05 -33.23 -35.22
C PHE A 890 -73.29 -34.11 -35.43
N ALA A 891 -74.19 -34.15 -34.44
CA ALA A 891 -75.37 -35.03 -34.48
C ALA A 891 -76.40 -34.70 -35.60
N ASP A 892 -76.37 -33.49 -36.17
CA ASP A 892 -77.28 -33.02 -37.21
C ASP A 892 -76.65 -32.78 -38.59
N GLN A 893 -75.33 -32.55 -38.65
CA GLN A 893 -74.56 -32.31 -39.87
C GLN A 893 -73.05 -32.47 -39.62
N SER A 894 -72.28 -32.58 -40.70
CA SER A 894 -70.82 -32.49 -40.68
C SER A 894 -70.35 -31.20 -41.36
N VAL A 895 -69.09 -30.84 -41.13
CA VAL A 895 -68.43 -29.66 -41.69
C VAL A 895 -67.03 -30.06 -42.18
N ALA A 896 -66.61 -29.59 -43.35
CA ALA A 896 -65.31 -29.90 -43.95
C ALA A 896 -64.48 -28.63 -44.22
N PHE A 897 -63.18 -28.67 -43.92
CA PHE A 897 -62.27 -27.50 -43.93
C PHE A 897 -61.12 -27.58 -44.95
N ASP A 898 -60.99 -28.69 -45.69
CA ASP A 898 -59.98 -28.88 -46.74
C ASP A 898 -60.32 -28.12 -48.05
N LEU A 899 -60.20 -26.79 -48.01
CA LEU A 899 -60.54 -25.92 -49.16
C LEU A 899 -59.55 -25.99 -50.34
N ASP A 900 -58.33 -26.47 -50.13
CA ASP A 900 -57.43 -26.89 -51.21
C ASP A 900 -57.63 -28.36 -51.61
N GLY A 901 -58.46 -29.10 -50.86
CA GLY A 901 -58.77 -30.51 -51.01
C GLY A 901 -60.20 -30.76 -51.52
N ALA A 902 -60.88 -31.74 -50.92
CA ALA A 902 -62.17 -32.23 -51.38
C ALA A 902 -63.33 -31.25 -51.10
N ALA A 903 -63.33 -30.50 -50.00
CA ALA A 903 -64.35 -29.49 -49.74
C ALA A 903 -64.33 -28.36 -50.77
N GLY A 904 -63.15 -27.79 -51.05
CA GLY A 904 -63.03 -26.74 -52.06
C GLY A 904 -63.31 -27.24 -53.47
N THR A 905 -62.80 -28.42 -53.83
CA THR A 905 -63.13 -29.12 -55.09
C THR A 905 -64.65 -29.26 -55.25
N THR A 906 -65.35 -29.72 -54.21
CA THR A 906 -66.81 -29.86 -54.19
C THR A 906 -67.52 -28.51 -54.31
N ALA A 907 -67.16 -27.51 -53.51
CA ALA A 907 -67.77 -26.18 -53.53
C ALA A 907 -67.62 -25.50 -54.91
N ARG A 908 -66.45 -25.62 -55.55
CA ARG A 908 -66.18 -25.10 -56.90
C ARG A 908 -67.07 -25.76 -57.97
N ILE A 909 -67.26 -27.08 -57.91
CA ILE A 909 -68.18 -27.82 -58.80
C ILE A 909 -69.63 -27.39 -58.56
N LEU A 910 -70.06 -27.28 -57.29
CA LEU A 910 -71.42 -26.86 -56.94
C LEU A 910 -71.72 -25.45 -57.45
N GLY A 911 -70.80 -24.50 -57.28
CA GLY A 911 -70.89 -23.16 -57.85
C GLY A 911 -71.02 -23.16 -59.37
N ALA A 912 -70.11 -23.85 -60.07
CA ALA A 912 -70.06 -23.81 -61.53
C ALA A 912 -71.20 -24.58 -62.22
N VAL A 913 -71.64 -25.71 -61.67
CA VAL A 913 -72.62 -26.62 -62.31
C VAL A 913 -74.04 -26.42 -61.76
N PHE A 914 -74.19 -26.13 -60.47
CA PHE A 914 -75.51 -25.99 -59.82
C PHE A 914 -75.79 -24.56 -59.31
N GLY A 915 -74.88 -23.60 -59.56
CA GLY A 915 -75.00 -22.21 -59.11
C GLY A 915 -74.62 -22.05 -57.63
N ALA A 916 -74.06 -20.88 -57.28
CA ALA A 916 -73.49 -20.63 -55.94
C ALA A 916 -74.42 -20.96 -54.75
N ALA A 917 -75.74 -20.75 -54.88
CA ALA A 917 -76.71 -21.11 -53.85
C ALA A 917 -76.74 -22.62 -53.51
N SER A 918 -76.28 -23.48 -54.42
CA SER A 918 -76.20 -24.94 -54.21
C SER A 918 -75.02 -25.37 -53.32
N VAL A 919 -74.08 -24.46 -52.99
CA VAL A 919 -73.00 -24.74 -52.03
C VAL A 919 -73.55 -24.93 -50.62
N GLY A 920 -74.66 -24.26 -50.28
CA GLY A 920 -75.41 -24.49 -49.04
C GLY A 920 -76.32 -25.73 -49.05
N ASN A 921 -76.34 -26.53 -50.13
CA ASN A 921 -77.10 -27.77 -50.19
C ASN A 921 -76.26 -28.91 -49.59
N THR A 922 -76.44 -29.14 -48.30
CA THR A 922 -75.67 -30.11 -47.49
C THR A 922 -75.70 -31.53 -48.04
N LEU A 923 -76.77 -31.95 -48.74
CA LEU A 923 -76.84 -33.25 -49.42
C LEU A 923 -75.95 -33.31 -50.66
N TYR A 924 -75.90 -32.24 -51.46
CA TYR A 924 -75.07 -32.20 -52.67
C TYR A 924 -73.58 -32.04 -52.30
N ALA A 925 -73.27 -31.22 -51.29
CA ALA A 925 -71.94 -31.16 -50.69
C ALA A 925 -71.50 -32.51 -50.16
N GLY A 926 -72.40 -33.24 -49.48
CA GLY A 926 -72.13 -34.57 -48.95
C GLY A 926 -71.83 -35.62 -50.00
N ILE A 927 -72.59 -35.63 -51.11
CA ILE A 927 -72.34 -36.54 -52.23
C ILE A 927 -70.99 -36.25 -52.91
N GLY A 928 -70.63 -34.97 -53.08
CA GLY A 928 -69.32 -34.58 -53.63
C GLY A 928 -68.15 -35.02 -52.74
N LEU A 929 -68.18 -34.61 -51.47
CA LEU A 929 -67.18 -34.98 -50.46
C LEU A 929 -67.04 -36.51 -50.33
N GLY A 930 -68.14 -37.22 -50.07
CA GLY A 930 -68.13 -38.66 -49.86
C GLY A 930 -67.71 -39.50 -51.07
N LEU A 931 -67.68 -38.91 -52.27
CA LEU A 931 -67.09 -39.54 -53.46
C LEU A 931 -65.60 -39.25 -53.60
N LEU A 932 -65.14 -38.04 -53.31
CA LEU A 932 -63.72 -37.68 -53.32
C LEU A 932 -62.94 -38.36 -52.19
N ASP A 933 -63.50 -38.35 -50.97
CA ASP A 933 -62.96 -39.04 -49.79
C ASP A 933 -62.88 -40.57 -50.02
N ALA A 934 -63.76 -41.11 -50.88
CA ALA A 934 -63.74 -42.50 -51.34
C ALA A 934 -62.82 -42.75 -52.57
N GLY A 935 -62.01 -41.76 -52.98
CA GLY A 935 -61.01 -41.89 -54.05
C GLY A 935 -61.52 -41.65 -55.48
N SER A 936 -62.70 -41.04 -55.67
CA SER A 936 -63.15 -40.60 -57.00
C SER A 936 -62.28 -39.46 -57.53
N SER A 937 -61.97 -39.45 -58.82
CA SER A 937 -61.21 -38.35 -59.42
C SER A 937 -62.08 -37.09 -59.61
N ASN A 938 -61.45 -35.92 -59.48
CA ASN A 938 -62.06 -34.61 -59.70
C ASN A 938 -62.81 -34.53 -61.06
N ASP A 939 -62.22 -35.10 -62.11
CA ASP A 939 -62.83 -35.17 -63.45
C ASP A 939 -64.07 -36.08 -63.51
N ALA A 940 -64.08 -37.19 -62.77
CA ALA A 940 -65.24 -38.07 -62.69
C ALA A 940 -66.39 -37.41 -61.93
N LEU A 941 -66.10 -36.70 -60.83
CA LEU A 941 -67.10 -35.92 -60.10
C LEU A 941 -67.64 -34.75 -60.95
N MET A 942 -66.78 -34.04 -61.67
CA MET A 942 -67.18 -32.97 -62.60
C MET A 942 -68.07 -33.50 -63.73
N GLN A 943 -67.70 -34.61 -64.38
CA GLN A 943 -68.53 -35.23 -65.42
C GLN A 943 -69.89 -35.69 -64.84
N MET A 944 -69.91 -36.34 -63.68
CA MET A 944 -71.16 -36.75 -63.02
C MET A 944 -72.05 -35.54 -62.68
N ALA A 945 -71.46 -34.44 -62.20
CA ALA A 945 -72.20 -33.20 -61.93
C ALA A 945 -72.85 -32.64 -63.21
N LEU A 946 -72.11 -32.58 -64.32
CA LEU A 946 -72.62 -32.12 -65.61
C LEU A 946 -73.75 -33.03 -66.14
N ASP A 947 -73.56 -34.36 -66.12
CA ASP A 947 -74.59 -35.32 -66.55
C ASP A 947 -75.83 -35.30 -65.66
N ALA A 948 -75.67 -35.09 -64.35
CA ALA A 948 -76.79 -34.92 -63.42
C ALA A 948 -77.55 -33.60 -63.63
N ARG A 949 -76.90 -32.57 -64.18
CA ARG A 949 -77.48 -31.24 -64.40
C ARG A 949 -78.13 -31.07 -65.78
N LEU A 950 -77.49 -31.59 -66.83
CA LEU A 950 -77.88 -31.40 -68.23
C LEU A 950 -78.45 -32.66 -68.88
N GLY A 951 -78.25 -33.83 -68.27
CA GLY A 951 -78.53 -35.14 -68.86
C GLY A 951 -77.36 -35.64 -69.75
N PRO A 952 -77.15 -36.97 -69.85
CA PRO A 952 -76.01 -37.52 -70.57
C PRO A 952 -76.07 -37.21 -72.07
N GLY A 953 -74.96 -36.72 -72.61
CA GLY A 953 -74.85 -36.33 -74.02
C GLY A 953 -75.40 -34.94 -74.35
N PHE A 954 -75.33 -34.00 -73.41
CA PHE A 954 -75.68 -32.60 -73.60
C PHE A 954 -74.88 -31.91 -74.74
N SER A 955 -75.42 -30.83 -75.28
CA SER A 955 -74.76 -30.04 -76.34
C SER A 955 -73.71 -29.07 -75.78
N ASN A 956 -72.74 -28.72 -76.62
CA ASN A 956 -71.71 -27.71 -76.31
C ASN A 956 -72.35 -26.37 -75.88
N ASP A 957 -73.40 -25.92 -76.60
CA ASP A 957 -74.12 -24.69 -76.26
C ASP A 957 -74.75 -24.75 -74.87
N ALA A 958 -75.38 -25.87 -74.50
CA ALA A 958 -76.02 -26.03 -73.19
C ALA A 958 -75.00 -26.02 -72.04
N LEU A 959 -73.77 -26.50 -72.26
CA LEU A 959 -72.69 -26.37 -71.27
C LEU A 959 -72.24 -24.92 -71.11
N VAL A 960 -72.02 -24.20 -72.21
CA VAL A 960 -71.58 -22.79 -72.16
C VAL A 960 -72.67 -21.93 -71.52
N GLU A 961 -73.94 -22.12 -71.90
CA GLU A 961 -75.08 -21.45 -71.28
C GLU A 961 -75.19 -21.77 -69.79
N LEU A 962 -75.00 -23.03 -69.35
CA LEU A 962 -75.04 -23.40 -67.94
C LEU A 962 -73.97 -22.64 -67.13
N LEU A 963 -72.72 -22.70 -67.58
CA LEU A 963 -71.59 -22.07 -66.89
C LEU A 963 -71.77 -20.54 -66.81
N PHE A 964 -72.14 -19.89 -67.92
CA PHE A 964 -72.40 -18.44 -67.93
C PHE A 964 -73.56 -18.04 -67.00
N ASN A 965 -74.69 -18.76 -67.02
CA ASN A 965 -75.82 -18.44 -66.13
C ASN A 965 -75.47 -18.66 -64.64
N ASN A 966 -74.73 -19.72 -64.31
CA ASN A 966 -74.37 -20.04 -62.93
C ASN A 966 -73.30 -19.08 -62.35
N LEU A 967 -72.31 -18.68 -63.16
CA LEU A 967 -71.26 -17.75 -62.73
C LEU A 967 -71.71 -16.29 -62.88
N VAL A 968 -72.11 -15.86 -64.08
CA VAL A 968 -72.35 -14.45 -64.43
C VAL A 968 -73.77 -13.99 -64.08
N GLY A 969 -74.68 -14.93 -63.76
CA GLY A 969 -76.10 -14.64 -63.49
C GLY A 969 -76.93 -14.32 -64.74
N GLN A 970 -76.33 -14.44 -65.93
CA GLN A 970 -76.97 -14.23 -67.23
C GLN A 970 -76.33 -15.12 -68.29
N GLY A 971 -77.07 -15.44 -69.35
CA GLY A 971 -76.55 -16.21 -70.48
C GLY A 971 -75.46 -15.46 -71.27
N PRO A 972 -74.65 -16.19 -72.05
CA PRO A 972 -73.61 -15.61 -72.90
C PRO A 972 -74.22 -14.76 -74.02
N SER A 973 -73.49 -13.77 -74.51
CA SER A 973 -73.82 -13.14 -75.80
C SER A 973 -73.64 -14.13 -76.95
N ALA A 974 -74.26 -13.84 -78.10
CA ALA A 974 -74.17 -14.70 -79.28
C ALA A 974 -72.72 -14.89 -79.79
N GLU A 975 -71.84 -13.91 -79.54
CA GLU A 975 -70.42 -14.00 -79.92
C GLU A 975 -69.63 -14.87 -78.93
N GLU A 976 -69.88 -14.75 -77.62
CA GLU A 976 -69.27 -15.59 -76.59
C GLU A 976 -69.72 -17.06 -76.70
N LEU A 977 -71.01 -17.29 -76.94
CA LEU A 977 -71.56 -18.64 -77.15
C LEU A 977 -70.91 -19.31 -78.36
N ALA A 978 -70.88 -18.63 -79.50
CA ALA A 978 -70.25 -19.15 -80.72
C ALA A 978 -68.75 -19.39 -80.55
N PHE A 979 -68.04 -18.55 -79.79
CA PHE A 979 -66.63 -18.74 -79.47
C PHE A 979 -66.41 -19.99 -78.60
N TRP A 980 -67.04 -20.07 -77.42
CA TRP A 980 -66.78 -21.16 -76.47
C TRP A 980 -67.30 -22.51 -76.99
N SER A 981 -68.49 -22.58 -77.59
CA SER A 981 -68.97 -23.79 -78.26
C SER A 981 -68.07 -24.19 -79.44
N GLY A 982 -67.45 -23.21 -80.10
CA GLY A 982 -66.41 -23.45 -81.11
C GLY A 982 -65.18 -24.17 -80.54
N THR A 983 -64.70 -23.78 -79.35
CA THR A 983 -63.54 -24.40 -78.68
C THR A 983 -63.80 -25.83 -78.21
N LEU A 984 -65.04 -26.15 -77.81
CA LEU A 984 -65.46 -27.53 -77.54
C LEU A 984 -65.56 -28.35 -78.84
N SER A 985 -66.13 -27.76 -79.89
CA SER A 985 -66.34 -28.42 -81.19
C SER A 985 -65.04 -28.69 -81.96
N SER A 986 -63.99 -27.91 -81.70
CA SER A 986 -62.64 -28.13 -82.25
C SER A 986 -61.80 -29.12 -81.44
N GLY A 987 -62.26 -29.53 -80.25
CA GLY A 987 -61.49 -30.35 -79.31
C GLY A 987 -60.37 -29.60 -78.58
N GLN A 988 -60.39 -28.25 -78.58
CA GLN A 988 -59.46 -27.44 -77.81
C GLN A 988 -59.72 -27.55 -76.30
N TYR A 989 -60.98 -27.70 -75.90
CA TYR A 989 -61.38 -28.09 -74.55
C TYR A 989 -62.34 -29.29 -74.59
N THR A 990 -62.39 -30.05 -73.50
CA THR A 990 -63.46 -31.02 -73.25
C THR A 990 -64.53 -30.35 -72.38
N ALA A 991 -65.70 -30.99 -72.25
CA ALA A 991 -66.74 -30.49 -71.35
C ALA A 991 -66.22 -30.33 -69.91
N VAL A 992 -65.48 -31.33 -69.42
CA VAL A 992 -64.85 -31.35 -68.10
C VAL A 992 -63.76 -30.27 -67.97
N SER A 993 -62.87 -30.09 -68.95
CA SER A 993 -61.79 -29.10 -68.82
C SER A 993 -62.26 -27.65 -68.98
N LEU A 994 -63.32 -27.39 -69.75
CA LEU A 994 -63.97 -26.08 -69.77
C LEU A 994 -64.74 -25.80 -68.45
N ALA A 995 -65.44 -26.80 -67.91
CA ALA A 995 -66.11 -26.67 -66.63
C ALA A 995 -65.11 -26.46 -65.48
N TRP A 996 -63.95 -27.12 -65.49
CA TRP A 996 -62.86 -26.86 -64.55
C TRP A 996 -62.26 -25.46 -64.68
N MET A 997 -62.07 -24.97 -65.91
CA MET A 997 -61.62 -23.60 -66.14
C MET A 997 -62.59 -22.60 -65.49
N ALA A 998 -63.90 -22.78 -65.68
CA ALA A 998 -64.93 -21.93 -65.07
C ALA A 998 -64.95 -22.07 -63.54
N ALA A 999 -64.91 -23.30 -63.01
CA ALA A 999 -64.94 -23.59 -61.57
C ALA A 999 -63.75 -22.99 -60.80
N ASN A 1000 -62.62 -22.81 -61.49
CA ASN A 1000 -61.38 -22.26 -60.94
C ASN A 1000 -61.19 -20.75 -61.20
N LEU A 1001 -62.17 -20.04 -61.78
CA LEU A 1001 -62.11 -18.58 -61.90
C LEU A 1001 -62.22 -17.92 -60.51
N ASP A 1002 -61.45 -16.85 -60.29
CA ASP A 1002 -61.52 -15.99 -59.09
C ASP A 1002 -62.97 -15.52 -58.84
N PHE A 1003 -63.71 -15.24 -59.91
CA PHE A 1003 -65.11 -14.84 -59.85
C PHE A 1003 -66.05 -15.96 -59.37
N ASN A 1004 -65.83 -17.22 -59.76
CA ASN A 1004 -66.56 -18.34 -59.17
C ASN A 1004 -66.21 -18.51 -57.69
N THR A 1005 -64.92 -18.38 -57.36
CA THR A 1005 -64.37 -18.44 -55.99
C THR A 1005 -65.03 -17.39 -55.07
N ALA A 1006 -65.19 -16.16 -55.55
CA ALA A 1006 -65.89 -15.09 -54.86
C ALA A 1006 -67.41 -15.34 -54.77
N ASN A 1007 -68.06 -15.81 -55.85
CA ASN A 1007 -69.49 -16.09 -55.87
C ASN A 1007 -69.92 -17.18 -54.88
N ILE A 1008 -69.10 -18.23 -54.70
CA ILE A 1008 -69.34 -19.28 -53.70
C ILE A 1008 -68.89 -18.87 -52.29
N GLY A 1009 -68.23 -17.72 -52.14
CA GLY A 1009 -67.68 -17.24 -50.87
C GLY A 1009 -66.62 -18.17 -50.29
N LEU A 1010 -65.76 -18.76 -51.13
CA LEU A 1010 -64.82 -19.81 -50.70
C LEU A 1010 -63.93 -19.35 -49.53
N ASP A 1011 -63.44 -18.12 -49.57
CA ASP A 1011 -62.63 -17.51 -48.51
C ASP A 1011 -63.38 -17.48 -47.17
N GLY A 1012 -64.70 -17.25 -47.18
CA GLY A 1012 -65.55 -17.29 -45.97
C GLY A 1012 -65.91 -18.71 -45.51
N LEU A 1013 -65.74 -19.72 -46.37
CA LEU A 1013 -65.76 -21.12 -45.95
C LEU A 1013 -64.48 -21.52 -45.22
N ALA A 1014 -63.40 -20.71 -45.23
CA ALA A 1014 -62.21 -21.02 -44.43
C ALA A 1014 -62.52 -20.90 -42.93
N ASP A 1015 -63.26 -19.86 -42.54
CA ASP A 1015 -63.69 -19.65 -41.15
C ASP A 1015 -64.85 -20.59 -40.73
N THR A 1016 -65.74 -20.93 -41.66
CA THR A 1016 -67.03 -21.58 -41.34
C THR A 1016 -67.13 -23.06 -41.75
N GLY A 1017 -66.31 -23.49 -42.70
CA GLY A 1017 -66.29 -24.82 -43.31
C GLY A 1017 -67.48 -25.11 -44.23
N LEU A 1018 -67.31 -26.05 -45.16
CA LEU A 1018 -68.38 -26.54 -46.02
C LEU A 1018 -69.29 -27.49 -45.23
N ALA A 1019 -70.51 -27.04 -44.89
CA ALA A 1019 -71.50 -27.86 -44.21
C ALA A 1019 -72.09 -28.95 -45.14
N TYR A 1020 -72.17 -30.19 -44.65
CA TYR A 1020 -72.66 -31.33 -45.42
C TYR A 1020 -73.39 -32.39 -44.58
N LEU A 1021 -74.18 -33.23 -45.24
CA LEU A 1021 -74.73 -34.46 -44.65
C LEU A 1021 -73.87 -35.64 -45.11
N PRO A 1022 -73.30 -36.46 -44.20
CA PRO A 1022 -72.48 -37.60 -44.58
C PRO A 1022 -73.17 -38.55 -45.58
N TYR A 1023 -72.49 -38.77 -46.71
CA TYR A 1023 -72.89 -39.71 -47.75
C TYR A 1023 -71.82 -40.79 -47.89
N THR A 1024 -72.24 -42.04 -47.93
CA THR A 1024 -71.37 -43.18 -48.23
C THR A 1024 -71.82 -43.79 -49.57
N PRO A 1025 -70.94 -43.89 -50.57
CA PRO A 1025 -71.23 -44.63 -51.79
C PRO A 1025 -71.61 -46.09 -51.49
N ALA A 1026 -72.47 -46.68 -52.33
CA ALA A 1026 -73.06 -48.02 -52.14
C ALA A 1026 -72.46 -49.09 -53.05
#